data_AF-A0AAV7B119-F1
#
_entry.id   AF-A0AAV7B119-F1
#
_cell.length_a   1.000
_cell.length_b   1.000
_cell.length_c   1.000
_cell.angle_alpha   90.00
_cell.angle_beta   90.00
_cell.angle_gamma   90.00
#
_symmetry.space_group_name_H-M   'P 1'
#
loop_
_entity.id
_entity.type
_entity.pdbx_description
1 polymer ?
#
loop_
_entity_poly.entity_id
_entity_poly.type
_entity_poly.pdbx_seq_one_letter_code
_entity_poly.pdbx_strand_id
1 'polypeptide(L)'
;MSAKAISEQTGKEFLYKYICTSAAVQNRFKYAQVTYDTDWDRLVQDHPWLLTEPLVVKPDQLIKRRGKLGLVGVNLNLDQVKSWLKPRLGHETTIAKARGILKNFLIEPFVPHKQEEEFYVCIYAAREGDYVLFHHEGGVDVGDVDAKAQKLLVSVGERLTEQDVKNHLLIHVNPDKKEVLASFITGLFNLYDDLYFTYLEINPLVVTKDGVYVLDMAAKIDATADYLCKAKWGDVDFPPPFGREAYPEEAYIADLDAKSGASLKLTILNPNGRIWTMVAGGGASVVYSDTICDLGGVDELANYGEYSGAPSEQQTYDYAKTILSLMTREKHADGKILIIGGGIVRAIKDFQGPLKEHEVTIFVRRGGPNYQEGLRVMGEVGKTTGIPIHVFGTETHMTAIVGMALGHRPIPNQPPTAAHTANFLLNASGSSSTPAPSRTASFSESRQDEITPAKKPKPTIPSDTAAVHGPTKAKATTLFSRHTKAIVWGMQTRAVQGMLDFDYVCSRSEPSVAAMVYPFTGDHKQKFYWGHKEILIPVFKNMADAMRKHPEVDVLINFASLRSAYDSSMETMHYPQIRTIAIIAEGIPEALTRRLIKMADEKGVTIIGPATCCLCTRSGGMSNELNKHHSRTTDGVYEGVVQLVETEGRLPKPIVCWCIGTCATMFSSEVQFGHLGHGDRFGGALDAAAKICCKAFDSGLIPMEFVNKMKKEGKLIMGIGHRCQIMQILKTKRQATLPCYPPVRLCSGSGKITTSKKPNLILNVDGLIGVAFVDLLRNLKACENLFLSLQEEADEYIDIGALNGIFVLGKKHGFIGHYLDQKRLKQGLYRHPWDDISYVLPEHMTM
;
A
#
# COMPACT_ATOMS: atom_id res chain seq x y z
N MET A 1 -3.57 1.86 11.17
CA MET A 1 -4.25 1.05 12.20
C MET A 1 -5.43 0.37 11.55
N SER A 2 -5.60 -0.90 11.85
CA SER A 2 -6.39 -1.87 11.07
C SER A 2 -7.48 -2.56 11.89
N ALA A 3 -7.64 -2.16 13.16
CA ALA A 3 -8.80 -2.47 13.99
C ALA A 3 -10.13 -2.15 13.27
N LYS A 4 -10.78 -3.17 12.71
CA LYS A 4 -12.11 -3.08 12.09
C LYS A 4 -13.15 -3.68 13.02
N ALA A 5 -14.33 -3.07 13.06
CA ALA A 5 -15.47 -3.62 13.77
C ALA A 5 -16.04 -4.85 13.05
N ILE A 6 -16.55 -5.80 13.85
CA ILE A 6 -17.29 -6.98 13.37
C ILE A 6 -18.72 -6.93 13.92
N SER A 7 -19.64 -7.66 13.29
CA SER A 7 -21.01 -7.80 13.78
C SER A 7 -21.06 -8.48 15.16
N GLU A 8 -22.14 -8.26 15.92
CA GLU A 8 -22.37 -8.97 17.18
C GLU A 8 -22.46 -10.48 16.94
N GLN A 9 -23.11 -10.90 15.85
CA GLN A 9 -23.20 -12.28 15.39
C GLN A 9 -21.81 -12.89 15.18
N THR A 10 -20.91 -12.24 14.43
CA THR A 10 -19.54 -12.72 14.20
C THR A 10 -18.72 -12.77 15.50
N GLY A 11 -18.86 -11.78 16.37
CA GLY A 11 -18.21 -11.77 17.69
C GLY A 11 -18.63 -12.95 18.55
N LYS A 12 -19.94 -13.19 18.65
CA LYS A 12 -20.52 -14.32 19.39
C LYS A 12 -20.16 -15.67 18.78
N GLU A 13 -20.12 -15.77 17.45
CA GLU A 13 -19.68 -16.98 16.76
C GLU A 13 -18.23 -17.34 17.10
N PHE A 14 -17.32 -16.36 17.09
CA PHE A 14 -15.93 -16.54 17.52
C PHE A 14 -15.85 -16.95 19.00
N LEU A 15 -16.60 -16.27 19.87
CA LEU A 15 -16.66 -16.59 21.30
C LEU A 15 -17.12 -18.04 21.51
N TYR A 16 -18.25 -18.44 20.93
CA TYR A 16 -18.80 -19.79 21.12
C TYR A 16 -17.98 -20.89 20.42
N LYS A 17 -17.22 -20.60 19.37
CA LYS A 17 -16.29 -21.55 18.75
C LYS A 17 -15.01 -21.76 19.56
N TYR A 18 -14.41 -20.69 20.10
CA TYR A 18 -13.02 -20.71 20.56
C TYR A 18 -12.80 -20.42 22.04
N ILE A 19 -13.81 -20.01 22.83
CA ILE A 19 -13.60 -19.73 24.26
C ILE A 19 -13.26 -21.03 25.01
N CYS A 20 -12.14 -21.01 25.74
CA CYS A 20 -11.73 -22.09 26.63
C CYS A 20 -11.84 -21.60 28.08
N THR A 21 -12.82 -22.13 28.81
CA THR A 21 -13.13 -21.74 30.19
C THR A 21 -13.79 -22.91 30.92
N SER A 22 -13.69 -22.97 32.25
CA SER A 22 -14.44 -23.91 33.07
C SER A 22 -15.90 -23.49 33.28
N ALA A 23 -16.23 -22.22 33.04
CA ALA A 23 -17.57 -21.68 33.18
C ALA A 23 -18.53 -22.24 32.12
N ALA A 24 -19.71 -22.68 32.54
CA ALA A 24 -20.76 -23.14 31.62
C ALA A 24 -21.33 -21.95 30.82
N VAL A 25 -20.78 -21.73 29.62
CA VAL A 25 -21.32 -20.73 28.67
C VAL A 25 -22.60 -21.28 28.04
N GLN A 26 -23.72 -20.64 28.35
CA GLN A 26 -25.06 -21.03 27.95
C GLN A 26 -25.47 -20.39 26.61
N ASN A 27 -26.55 -20.90 26.00
CA ASN A 27 -27.10 -20.45 24.72
C ASN A 27 -26.09 -20.36 23.54
N ARG A 28 -24.99 -21.13 23.58
CA ARG A 28 -24.01 -21.23 22.48
C ARG A 28 -24.70 -21.55 21.17
N PHE A 29 -24.46 -20.73 20.15
CA PHE A 29 -25.05 -20.83 18.80
C PHE A 29 -26.58 -20.71 18.74
N LYS A 30 -27.26 -20.25 19.81
CA LYS A 30 -28.67 -19.84 19.74
C LYS A 30 -28.79 -18.36 19.34
N TYR A 31 -28.47 -18.08 18.08
CA TYR A 31 -28.80 -16.82 17.43
C TYR A 31 -29.36 -17.11 16.04
N ALA A 32 -30.26 -16.25 15.55
CA ALA A 32 -30.86 -16.37 14.23
C ALA A 32 -30.88 -15.00 13.54
N GLN A 33 -30.33 -14.93 12.32
CA GLN A 33 -30.20 -13.70 11.56
C GLN A 33 -31.46 -13.44 10.72
N VAL A 34 -31.96 -12.20 10.72
CA VAL A 34 -33.11 -11.77 9.92
C VAL A 34 -32.74 -10.56 9.06
N THR A 35 -33.01 -10.70 7.77
CA THR A 35 -32.83 -9.69 6.72
C THR A 35 -34.12 -9.54 5.92
N TYR A 36 -34.15 -8.66 4.92
CA TYR A 36 -35.31 -8.48 4.05
C TYR A 36 -35.70 -9.77 3.30
N ASP A 37 -34.71 -10.57 2.88
CA ASP A 37 -34.88 -11.77 2.06
C ASP A 37 -35.00 -13.06 2.89
N THR A 38 -35.23 -12.96 4.21
CA THR A 38 -35.30 -14.12 5.11
C THR A 38 -36.60 -14.91 4.94
N ASP A 39 -36.46 -16.13 4.42
CA ASP A 39 -37.46 -17.20 4.49
C ASP A 39 -37.65 -17.63 5.96
N TRP A 40 -38.85 -17.40 6.50
CA TRP A 40 -39.19 -17.69 7.89
C TRP A 40 -39.38 -19.18 8.17
N ASP A 41 -39.86 -19.96 7.20
CA ASP A 41 -40.10 -21.38 7.39
C ASP A 41 -38.76 -22.13 7.41
N ARG A 42 -37.84 -21.74 6.52
CA ARG A 42 -36.45 -22.16 6.59
C ARG A 42 -35.75 -21.69 7.87
N LEU A 43 -35.92 -20.44 8.29
CA LEU A 43 -35.28 -19.93 9.51
C LEU A 43 -35.67 -20.76 10.74
N VAL A 44 -36.94 -21.18 10.83
CA VAL A 44 -37.46 -22.05 11.88
C VAL A 44 -36.98 -23.50 11.75
N GLN A 45 -36.84 -24.02 10.53
CA GLN A 45 -36.23 -25.33 10.28
C GLN A 45 -34.76 -25.37 10.73
N ASP A 46 -33.98 -24.33 10.40
CA ASP A 46 -32.57 -24.20 10.77
C ASP A 46 -32.40 -23.87 12.28
N HIS A 47 -33.39 -23.23 12.92
CA HIS A 47 -33.36 -22.81 14.34
C HIS A 47 -34.66 -23.17 15.12
N PRO A 48 -34.94 -24.45 15.42
CA PRO A 48 -36.22 -24.87 16.02
C PRO A 48 -36.56 -24.27 17.39
N TRP A 49 -35.55 -23.80 18.14
CA TRP A 49 -35.71 -23.15 19.45
C TRP A 49 -36.51 -21.83 19.38
N LEU A 50 -36.61 -21.21 18.18
CA LEU A 50 -37.45 -20.04 17.93
C LEU A 50 -38.94 -20.26 18.25
N LEU A 51 -39.42 -21.51 18.28
CA LEU A 51 -40.81 -21.85 18.60
C LEU A 51 -41.03 -22.16 20.09
N THR A 52 -39.98 -22.50 20.84
CA THR A 52 -40.08 -23.06 22.20
C THR A 52 -39.65 -22.12 23.30
N GLU A 53 -38.83 -21.12 22.98
CA GLU A 53 -38.25 -20.19 23.96
C GLU A 53 -38.77 -18.76 23.73
N PRO A 54 -38.97 -17.95 24.79
CA PRO A 54 -39.18 -16.51 24.63
C PRO A 54 -37.91 -15.89 24.03
N LEU A 55 -38.06 -14.78 23.30
CA LEU A 55 -37.04 -14.23 22.42
C LEU A 55 -36.73 -12.75 22.72
N VAL A 56 -35.54 -12.34 22.30
CA VAL A 56 -35.07 -10.96 22.17
C VAL A 56 -34.76 -10.71 20.70
N VAL A 57 -35.06 -9.52 20.19
CA VAL A 57 -34.73 -9.09 18.82
C VAL A 57 -34.14 -7.69 18.80
N LYS A 58 -33.06 -7.48 18.05
CA LYS A 58 -32.29 -6.22 17.97
C LYS A 58 -31.56 -6.09 16.63
N PRO A 59 -31.28 -4.88 16.12
CA PRO A 59 -30.51 -4.71 14.90
C PRO A 59 -29.02 -5.00 15.15
N ASP A 60 -28.36 -5.67 14.21
CA ASP A 60 -26.92 -5.92 14.22
C ASP A 60 -26.26 -5.22 13.01
N GLN A 61 -26.04 -3.93 13.19
CA GLN A 61 -25.45 -2.99 12.22
C GLN A 61 -24.52 -2.00 12.93
N LEU A 62 -23.72 -2.47 13.90
CA LEU A 62 -22.81 -1.67 14.73
C LEU A 62 -23.47 -0.53 15.56
N ILE A 63 -24.80 -0.58 15.74
CA ILE A 63 -25.54 0.43 16.52
C ILE A 63 -25.27 0.22 18.02
N LYS A 64 -24.60 1.18 18.68
CA LYS A 64 -24.48 1.19 20.15
C LYS A 64 -25.75 1.75 20.81
N ARG A 65 -25.95 1.42 22.11
CA ARG A 65 -27.07 1.89 22.98
C ARG A 65 -28.49 1.54 22.49
N ARG A 66 -28.65 0.44 21.73
CA ARG A 66 -29.92 -0.03 21.11
C ARG A 66 -31.13 -0.02 22.07
N GLY A 67 -30.96 -0.42 23.33
CA GLY A 67 -32.02 -0.40 24.33
C GLY A 67 -32.60 1.00 24.57
N LYS A 68 -31.75 2.02 24.73
CA LYS A 68 -32.17 3.43 24.93
C LYS A 68 -32.78 4.07 23.68
N LEU A 69 -32.63 3.44 22.52
CA LEU A 69 -33.23 3.86 21.26
C LEU A 69 -34.57 3.15 20.97
N GLY A 70 -35.05 2.27 21.85
CA GLY A 70 -36.26 1.45 21.60
C GLY A 70 -36.07 0.42 20.48
N LEU A 71 -34.82 0.09 20.14
CA LEU A 71 -34.42 -0.84 19.08
C LEU A 71 -34.17 -2.26 19.61
N VAL A 72 -34.71 -2.62 20.77
CA VAL A 72 -34.69 -3.99 21.30
C VAL A 72 -36.11 -4.41 21.68
N GLY A 73 -36.62 -5.46 21.07
CA GLY A 73 -37.81 -6.18 21.52
C GLY A 73 -37.38 -7.27 22.52
N VAL A 74 -38.04 -7.36 23.67
CA VAL A 74 -37.63 -8.23 24.80
C VAL A 74 -38.80 -9.09 25.24
N ASN A 75 -38.52 -10.37 25.54
CA ASN A 75 -39.50 -11.36 26.01
C ASN A 75 -40.72 -11.50 25.09
N LEU A 76 -40.46 -11.72 23.80
CA LEU A 76 -41.45 -11.87 22.73
C LEU A 76 -41.50 -13.32 22.24
N ASN A 77 -42.65 -13.82 21.79
CA ASN A 77 -42.70 -15.04 20.98
C ASN A 77 -42.40 -14.74 19.49
N LEU A 78 -42.21 -15.77 18.67
CA LEU A 78 -41.81 -15.59 17.26
C LEU A 78 -42.75 -14.70 16.44
N ASP A 79 -44.07 -14.80 16.64
CA ASP A 79 -45.04 -14.00 15.88
C ASP A 79 -45.13 -12.56 16.39
N GLN A 80 -44.85 -12.33 17.68
CA GLN A 80 -44.60 -11.00 18.23
C GLN A 80 -43.28 -10.41 17.69
N VAL A 81 -42.23 -11.20 17.49
CA VAL A 81 -40.97 -10.76 16.84
C VAL A 81 -41.22 -10.37 15.38
N LYS A 82 -41.91 -11.20 14.59
CA LYS A 82 -42.35 -10.86 13.21
C LYS A 82 -43.15 -9.53 13.20
N SER A 83 -44.08 -9.38 14.14
CA SER A 83 -44.90 -8.17 14.28
C SER A 83 -44.09 -6.93 14.69
N TRP A 84 -43.08 -7.09 15.54
CA TRP A 84 -42.17 -6.02 15.98
C TRP A 84 -41.20 -5.58 14.89
N LEU A 85 -40.76 -6.52 14.03
CA LEU A 85 -39.90 -6.26 12.88
C LEU A 85 -40.65 -5.57 11.72
N LYS A 86 -41.94 -5.87 11.52
CA LYS A 86 -42.73 -5.34 10.38
C LYS A 86 -42.67 -3.81 10.17
N PRO A 87 -42.68 -2.93 11.20
CA PRO A 87 -42.50 -1.49 11.03
C PRO A 87 -41.05 -1.00 11.18
N ARG A 88 -40.05 -1.89 11.14
CA ARG A 88 -38.62 -1.58 11.39
C ARG A 88 -37.69 -2.13 10.31
N LEU A 89 -37.85 -3.38 9.92
CA LEU A 89 -37.06 -4.02 8.87
C LEU A 89 -37.34 -3.35 7.51
N GLY A 90 -36.28 -2.94 6.81
CA GLY A 90 -36.38 -2.17 5.58
C GLY A 90 -36.73 -0.69 5.77
N HIS A 91 -36.97 -0.22 7.00
CA HIS A 91 -37.27 1.18 7.29
C HIS A 91 -36.01 1.98 7.65
N GLU A 92 -36.02 3.25 7.25
CA GLU A 92 -34.96 4.22 7.53
C GLU A 92 -35.05 4.73 8.98
N THR A 93 -33.90 4.86 9.64
CA THR A 93 -33.77 5.34 11.03
C THR A 93 -32.61 6.33 11.13
N THR A 94 -32.78 7.39 11.91
CA THR A 94 -31.72 8.37 12.21
C THR A 94 -31.22 8.17 13.64
N ILE A 95 -29.91 8.06 13.82
CA ILE A 95 -29.23 7.81 15.10
C ILE A 95 -28.09 8.83 15.23
N ALA A 96 -28.26 9.79 16.13
CA ALA A 96 -27.41 10.98 16.23
C ALA A 96 -27.30 11.72 14.87
N LYS A 97 -26.11 11.73 14.24
CA LYS A 97 -25.89 12.32 12.90
C LYS A 97 -26.07 11.33 11.73
N ALA A 98 -26.12 10.03 12.02
CA ALA A 98 -26.15 8.99 11.00
C ALA A 98 -27.60 8.64 10.62
N ARG A 99 -27.87 8.51 9.32
CA ARG A 99 -29.19 8.16 8.77
C ARG A 99 -29.02 6.95 7.85
N GLY A 100 -29.75 5.87 8.11
CA GLY A 100 -29.58 4.61 7.37
C GLY A 100 -30.72 3.63 7.58
N ILE A 101 -30.77 2.57 6.77
CA ILE A 101 -31.86 1.59 6.79
C ILE A 101 -31.53 0.44 7.75
N LEU A 102 -32.52 0.01 8.54
CA LEU A 102 -32.42 -1.19 9.37
C LEU A 102 -32.67 -2.43 8.50
N LYS A 103 -31.58 -3.08 8.07
CA LYS A 103 -31.57 -4.23 7.14
C LYS A 103 -31.24 -5.57 7.80
N ASN A 104 -30.55 -5.56 8.95
CA ASN A 104 -30.03 -6.78 9.58
C ASN A 104 -30.37 -6.81 11.07
N PHE A 105 -31.01 -7.89 11.52
CA PHE A 105 -31.41 -8.11 12.91
C PHE A 105 -30.94 -9.47 13.40
N LEU A 106 -30.67 -9.54 14.71
CA LEU A 106 -30.34 -10.75 15.44
C LEU A 106 -31.48 -11.09 16.39
N ILE A 107 -31.97 -12.32 16.31
CA ILE A 107 -32.90 -12.93 17.28
C ILE A 107 -32.10 -13.86 18.18
N GLU A 108 -32.32 -13.80 19.49
CA GLU A 108 -31.69 -14.66 20.50
C GLU A 108 -32.73 -15.05 21.57
N PRO A 109 -32.52 -16.11 22.37
CA PRO A 109 -33.40 -16.43 23.49
C PRO A 109 -33.38 -15.33 24.56
N PHE A 110 -34.56 -14.99 25.08
CA PHE A 110 -34.70 -14.20 26.29
C PHE A 110 -34.24 -15.00 27.51
N VAL A 111 -33.30 -14.43 28.25
CA VAL A 111 -32.79 -14.98 29.51
C VAL A 111 -33.49 -14.25 30.66
N PRO A 112 -34.34 -14.90 31.47
CA PRO A 112 -34.87 -14.29 32.68
C PRO A 112 -33.77 -14.13 33.73
N HIS A 113 -33.51 -12.90 34.16
CA HIS A 113 -32.47 -12.56 35.14
C HIS A 113 -32.82 -11.27 35.89
N LYS A 114 -32.07 -10.94 36.94
CA LYS A 114 -32.15 -9.66 37.68
C LYS A 114 -30.96 -8.74 37.40
N GLN A 115 -31.07 -7.46 37.78
CA GLN A 115 -29.95 -6.50 37.72
C GLN A 115 -28.70 -6.95 38.49
N GLU A 116 -28.86 -7.63 39.65
CA GLU A 116 -27.78 -8.24 40.44
C GLU A 116 -27.10 -9.46 39.76
N GLU A 117 -27.47 -9.74 38.51
CA GLU A 117 -26.91 -10.78 37.66
C GLU A 117 -26.30 -10.21 36.37
N GLU A 118 -26.48 -8.90 36.08
CA GLU A 118 -25.83 -8.19 34.98
C GLU A 118 -24.45 -7.65 35.40
N PHE A 119 -23.42 -8.00 34.63
CA PHE A 119 -22.04 -7.55 34.80
C PHE A 119 -21.54 -6.83 33.54
N TYR A 120 -20.49 -6.02 33.68
CA TYR A 120 -19.77 -5.41 32.56
C TYR A 120 -18.38 -6.03 32.42
N VAL A 121 -17.98 -6.39 31.20
CA VAL A 121 -16.60 -6.77 30.87
C VAL A 121 -16.17 -6.06 29.58
N CYS A 122 -14.99 -5.45 29.58
CA CYS A 122 -14.34 -4.97 28.36
C CYS A 122 -12.85 -5.27 28.36
N ILE A 123 -12.30 -5.63 27.20
CA ILE A 123 -10.86 -5.78 26.96
C ILE A 123 -10.49 -4.86 25.79
N TYR A 124 -9.46 -4.03 25.93
CA TYR A 124 -9.01 -3.14 24.86
C TYR A 124 -7.49 -2.95 24.80
N ALA A 125 -6.97 -2.75 23.59
CA ALA A 125 -5.55 -2.60 23.33
C ALA A 125 -5.04 -1.18 23.62
N ALA A 126 -3.95 -1.10 24.40
CA ALA A 126 -3.09 0.06 24.52
C ALA A 126 -1.67 -0.28 24.03
N ARG A 127 -0.73 0.67 24.06
CA ARG A 127 0.66 0.45 23.58
C ARG A 127 1.46 -0.46 24.53
N GLU A 128 1.21 -0.25 25.82
CA GLU A 128 1.84 -0.83 27.00
C GLU A 128 1.34 -2.25 27.35
N GLY A 129 0.17 -2.62 26.84
CA GLY A 129 -0.50 -3.90 27.10
C GLY A 129 -1.98 -3.84 26.74
N ASP A 130 -2.75 -4.76 27.29
CA ASP A 130 -4.21 -4.83 27.11
C ASP A 130 -4.91 -4.58 28.45
N TYR A 131 -5.83 -3.63 28.46
CA TYR A 131 -6.61 -3.28 29.64
C TYR A 131 -7.86 -4.15 29.73
N VAL A 132 -8.04 -4.80 30.88
CA VAL A 132 -9.27 -5.52 31.25
C VAL A 132 -10.04 -4.65 32.24
N LEU A 133 -11.26 -4.28 31.87
CA LEU A 133 -12.22 -3.53 32.67
C LEU A 133 -13.35 -4.44 33.13
N PHE A 134 -13.73 -4.30 34.40
CA PHE A 134 -14.85 -5.03 35.00
C PHE A 134 -15.73 -4.10 35.83
N HIS A 135 -17.05 -4.23 35.73
CA HIS A 135 -17.96 -3.60 36.69
C HIS A 135 -19.08 -4.54 37.14
N HIS A 136 -19.43 -4.44 38.42
CA HIS A 136 -20.41 -5.32 39.06
C HIS A 136 -21.87 -4.90 38.90
N GLU A 137 -22.11 -3.66 38.45
CA GLU A 137 -23.40 -3.16 37.99
C GLU A 137 -23.35 -3.06 36.45
N GLY A 138 -23.73 -4.13 35.76
CA GLY A 138 -23.81 -4.13 34.30
C GLY A 138 -25.02 -3.38 33.75
N GLY A 139 -25.22 -3.51 32.44
CA GLY A 139 -26.49 -3.19 31.80
C GLY A 139 -26.54 -1.87 31.02
N VAL A 140 -27.78 -1.51 30.68
CA VAL A 140 -28.12 -0.35 29.84
C VAL A 140 -27.81 1.00 30.53
N ASP A 141 -27.79 1.01 31.86
CA ASP A 141 -27.64 2.21 32.70
C ASP A 141 -26.33 2.29 33.50
N VAL A 142 -25.33 1.47 33.16
CA VAL A 142 -23.97 1.48 33.76
C VAL A 142 -23.34 2.89 33.84
N GLY A 143 -23.60 3.75 32.85
CA GLY A 143 -23.19 5.16 32.85
C GLY A 143 -21.81 5.41 32.23
N ASP A 144 -20.98 6.21 32.90
CA ASP A 144 -19.55 6.33 32.58
C ASP A 144 -18.81 5.13 33.18
N VAL A 145 -18.33 4.24 32.31
CA VAL A 145 -17.74 2.96 32.71
C VAL A 145 -16.24 3.11 32.98
N ASP A 146 -15.54 3.99 32.27
CA ASP A 146 -14.11 4.22 32.44
C ASP A 146 -13.78 4.83 33.82
N ALA A 147 -14.71 5.62 34.38
CA ALA A 147 -14.60 6.17 35.73
C ALA A 147 -15.04 5.19 36.86
N LYS A 148 -15.83 4.16 36.53
CA LYS A 148 -16.47 3.23 37.50
C LYS A 148 -15.83 1.84 37.57
N ALA A 149 -15.30 1.35 36.46
CA ALA A 149 -14.82 -0.03 36.34
C ALA A 149 -13.52 -0.25 37.12
N GLN A 150 -13.40 -1.44 37.70
CA GLN A 150 -12.11 -1.96 38.11
C GLN A 150 -11.27 -2.23 36.86
N LYS A 151 -10.00 -1.83 36.89
CA LYS A 151 -9.14 -1.77 35.70
C LYS A 151 -7.79 -2.42 35.97
N LEU A 152 -7.48 -3.46 35.20
CA LEU A 152 -6.24 -4.22 35.27
C LEU A 152 -5.51 -4.11 33.93
N LEU A 153 -4.21 -3.82 33.95
CA LEU A 153 -3.35 -3.87 32.76
C LEU A 153 -2.64 -5.23 32.72
N VAL A 154 -2.76 -5.94 31.59
CA VAL A 154 -1.92 -7.09 31.28
C VAL A 154 -0.83 -6.61 30.31
N SER A 155 0.41 -6.53 30.76
CA SER A 155 1.49 -5.96 29.94
C SER A 155 1.81 -6.85 28.73
N VAL A 156 2.40 -6.26 27.68
CA VAL A 156 2.71 -6.97 26.43
C VAL A 156 3.50 -8.27 26.69
N GLY A 157 2.91 -9.41 26.32
CA GLY A 157 3.52 -10.75 26.43
C GLY A 157 3.40 -11.42 27.80
N GLU A 158 2.70 -10.81 28.76
CA GLU A 158 2.28 -11.46 30.01
C GLU A 158 0.94 -12.19 29.82
N ARG A 159 0.46 -12.86 30.88
CA ARG A 159 -0.81 -13.61 30.86
C ARG A 159 -1.66 -13.21 32.06
N LEU A 160 -2.96 -13.08 31.84
CA LEU A 160 -3.95 -12.91 32.91
C LEU A 160 -4.14 -14.23 33.67
N THR A 161 -4.05 -14.22 35.00
CA THR A 161 -4.45 -15.38 35.82
C THR A 161 -5.78 -15.15 36.51
N GLU A 162 -6.48 -16.24 36.84
CA GLU A 162 -7.72 -16.15 37.62
C GLU A 162 -7.51 -15.48 38.99
N GLN A 163 -6.31 -15.56 39.58
CA GLN A 163 -6.01 -14.93 40.86
C GLN A 163 -5.95 -13.40 40.72
N ASP A 164 -5.37 -12.88 39.64
CA ASP A 164 -5.32 -11.43 39.37
C ASP A 164 -6.73 -10.89 39.15
N VAL A 165 -7.57 -11.63 38.42
CA VAL A 165 -8.99 -11.30 38.21
C VAL A 165 -9.74 -11.27 39.55
N LYS A 166 -9.56 -12.27 40.42
CA LYS A 166 -10.18 -12.32 41.77
C LYS A 166 -9.71 -11.18 42.68
N ASN A 167 -8.42 -10.82 42.61
CA ASN A 167 -7.79 -9.81 43.47
C ASN A 167 -8.08 -8.36 43.03
N HIS A 168 -8.14 -8.08 41.73
CA HIS A 168 -8.19 -6.72 41.20
C HIS A 168 -9.52 -6.35 40.55
N LEU A 169 -10.20 -7.30 39.88
CA LEU A 169 -11.43 -7.00 39.13
C LEU A 169 -12.69 -7.36 39.92
N LEU A 170 -12.73 -8.55 40.53
CA LEU A 170 -13.92 -9.09 41.18
C LEU A 170 -14.08 -8.66 42.65
N ILE A 171 -13.52 -7.52 43.06
CA ILE A 171 -13.49 -7.13 44.48
C ILE A 171 -14.90 -6.93 45.07
N HIS A 172 -15.83 -6.33 44.30
CA HIS A 172 -17.21 -6.05 44.70
C HIS A 172 -18.24 -7.14 44.32
N VAL A 173 -17.77 -8.31 43.85
CA VAL A 173 -18.64 -9.40 43.42
C VAL A 173 -18.96 -10.34 44.59
N ASN A 174 -20.16 -10.92 44.63
CA ASN A 174 -20.51 -11.91 45.64
C ASN A 174 -19.64 -13.19 45.52
N PRO A 175 -19.20 -13.83 46.63
CA PRO A 175 -18.24 -14.93 46.60
C PRO A 175 -18.65 -16.14 45.75
N ASP A 176 -19.95 -16.42 45.66
CA ASP A 176 -20.55 -17.50 44.88
C ASP A 176 -20.29 -17.37 43.37
N LYS A 177 -20.29 -16.14 42.84
CA LYS A 177 -20.06 -15.87 41.40
C LYS A 177 -18.58 -15.65 41.05
N LYS A 178 -17.68 -15.45 42.03
CA LYS A 178 -16.27 -15.09 41.76
C LYS A 178 -15.51 -16.14 40.96
N GLU A 179 -15.66 -17.42 41.26
CA GLU A 179 -14.94 -18.50 40.56
C GLU A 179 -15.36 -18.59 39.08
N VAL A 180 -16.68 -18.56 38.83
CA VAL A 180 -17.26 -18.61 37.48
C VAL A 180 -16.83 -17.41 36.65
N LEU A 181 -16.91 -16.20 37.21
CA LEU A 181 -16.47 -14.97 36.54
C LEU A 181 -14.96 -14.93 36.30
N ALA A 182 -14.14 -15.42 37.24
CA ALA A 182 -12.69 -15.42 37.07
C ALA A 182 -12.26 -16.34 35.92
N SER A 183 -12.81 -17.56 35.86
CA SER A 183 -12.51 -18.51 34.80
C SER A 183 -13.08 -18.06 33.45
N PHE A 184 -14.24 -17.37 33.43
CA PHE A 184 -14.77 -16.78 32.20
C PHE A 184 -13.90 -15.63 31.68
N ILE A 185 -13.53 -14.67 32.52
CA ILE A 185 -12.71 -13.51 32.14
C ILE A 185 -11.30 -13.94 31.68
N THR A 186 -10.70 -14.92 32.36
CA THR A 186 -9.40 -15.49 31.94
C THR A 186 -9.52 -16.20 30.59
N GLY A 187 -10.59 -16.99 30.38
CA GLY A 187 -10.87 -17.63 29.09
C GLY A 187 -11.14 -16.63 27.95
N LEU A 188 -11.82 -15.53 28.26
CA LEU A 188 -12.11 -14.44 27.33
C LEU A 188 -10.85 -13.63 26.95
N PHE A 189 -9.95 -13.38 27.92
CA PHE A 189 -8.67 -12.73 27.64
C PHE A 189 -7.76 -13.61 26.77
N ASN A 190 -7.72 -14.91 27.03
CA ASN A 190 -7.01 -15.85 26.17
C ASN A 190 -7.58 -15.78 24.74
N LEU A 191 -8.91 -15.88 24.56
CA LEU A 191 -9.56 -15.74 23.26
C LEU A 191 -9.24 -14.41 22.55
N TYR A 192 -9.13 -13.31 23.31
CA TYR A 192 -8.82 -11.99 22.79
C TYR A 192 -7.42 -11.93 22.11
N ASP A 193 -6.35 -12.43 22.74
CA ASP A 193 -5.00 -12.51 22.11
C ASP A 193 -4.97 -13.58 21.00
N ASP A 194 -5.58 -14.75 21.24
CA ASP A 194 -5.53 -15.91 20.32
C ASP A 194 -6.29 -15.68 18.99
N LEU A 195 -7.16 -14.67 18.93
CA LEU A 195 -7.89 -14.22 17.73
C LEU A 195 -7.63 -12.74 17.35
N TYR A 196 -6.59 -12.10 17.90
CA TYR A 196 -6.14 -10.75 17.52
C TYR A 196 -7.25 -9.69 17.59
N PHE A 197 -8.02 -9.74 18.68
CA PHE A 197 -8.92 -8.64 19.04
C PHE A 197 -8.11 -7.40 19.47
N THR A 198 -8.70 -6.23 19.26
CA THR A 198 -8.20 -4.91 19.71
C THR A 198 -9.19 -4.19 20.63
N TYR A 199 -10.44 -4.63 20.59
CA TYR A 199 -11.53 -4.21 21.46
C TYR A 199 -12.55 -5.34 21.56
N LEU A 200 -13.02 -5.65 22.77
CA LEU A 200 -14.05 -6.65 23.03
C LEU A 200 -14.84 -6.22 24.27
N GLU A 201 -16.06 -5.74 24.08
CA GLU A 201 -17.00 -5.31 25.12
C GLU A 201 -18.19 -6.29 25.19
N ILE A 202 -18.57 -6.72 26.39
CA ILE A 202 -19.77 -7.50 26.68
C ILE A 202 -20.57 -6.74 27.75
N ASN A 203 -21.75 -6.25 27.38
CA ASN A 203 -22.61 -5.49 28.30
C ASN A 203 -24.12 -5.62 27.95
N PRO A 204 -24.92 -6.40 28.70
CA PRO A 204 -24.55 -7.12 29.93
C PRO A 204 -23.94 -8.51 29.64
N LEU A 205 -22.98 -8.88 30.49
CA LEU A 205 -22.62 -10.27 30.76
C LEU A 205 -23.53 -10.76 31.88
N VAL A 206 -24.41 -11.73 31.64
CA VAL A 206 -25.32 -12.24 32.68
C VAL A 206 -24.78 -13.53 33.30
N VAL A 207 -24.73 -13.60 34.63
CA VAL A 207 -24.32 -14.81 35.36
C VAL A 207 -25.38 -15.20 36.38
N THR A 208 -26.09 -16.29 36.09
CA THR A 208 -27.12 -16.90 36.94
C THR A 208 -26.59 -18.19 37.57
N LYS A 209 -27.43 -18.88 38.36
CA LYS A 209 -27.18 -20.23 38.87
C LYS A 209 -26.87 -21.26 37.77
N ASP A 210 -27.37 -21.06 36.55
CA ASP A 210 -27.32 -22.03 35.46
C ASP A 210 -26.07 -21.86 34.58
N GLY A 211 -25.38 -20.71 34.68
CA GLY A 211 -24.15 -20.43 33.95
C GLY A 211 -24.02 -18.98 33.47
N VAL A 212 -23.17 -18.80 32.45
CA VAL A 212 -22.80 -17.51 31.88
C VAL A 212 -23.49 -17.28 30.53
N TYR A 213 -24.10 -16.12 30.36
CA TYR A 213 -24.84 -15.71 29.17
C TYR A 213 -24.26 -14.38 28.63
N VAL A 214 -23.87 -14.37 27.36
CA VAL A 214 -23.34 -13.19 26.66
C VAL A 214 -24.51 -12.50 25.95
N LEU A 215 -25.13 -11.48 26.56
CA LEU A 215 -26.36 -10.89 25.99
C LEU A 215 -26.09 -9.79 24.95
N ASP A 216 -25.01 -9.04 25.08
CA ASP A 216 -24.49 -8.14 24.02
C ASP A 216 -22.99 -8.43 23.79
N MET A 217 -22.48 -8.17 22.59
CA MET A 217 -21.05 -8.21 22.29
C MET A 217 -20.70 -7.19 21.19
N ALA A 218 -19.83 -6.23 21.53
CA ALA A 218 -19.30 -5.24 20.58
C ALA A 218 -17.78 -5.38 20.48
N ALA A 219 -17.25 -5.62 19.27
CA ALA A 219 -15.85 -5.98 19.10
C ALA A 219 -15.17 -5.34 17.88
N LYS A 220 -13.84 -5.20 17.95
CA LYS A 220 -12.94 -4.88 16.83
C LYS A 220 -11.77 -5.87 16.80
N ILE A 221 -11.42 -6.36 15.61
CA ILE A 221 -10.25 -7.22 15.36
C ILE A 221 -9.25 -6.50 14.46
N ASP A 222 -7.96 -6.75 14.64
CA ASP A 222 -6.92 -6.16 13.77
C ASP A 222 -6.91 -6.88 12.42
N ALA A 223 -7.55 -6.30 11.41
CA ALA A 223 -7.71 -6.93 10.10
C ALA A 223 -6.38 -7.27 9.37
N THR A 224 -5.23 -6.75 9.82
CA THR A 224 -3.92 -7.19 9.27
C THR A 224 -3.47 -8.56 9.80
N ALA A 225 -4.07 -9.07 10.89
CA ALA A 225 -3.82 -10.40 11.41
C ALA A 225 -4.52 -11.53 10.61
N ASP A 226 -5.27 -11.23 9.55
CA ASP A 226 -5.93 -12.24 8.69
C ASP A 226 -4.97 -13.36 8.28
N TYR A 227 -3.74 -13.02 7.87
CA TYR A 227 -2.76 -14.04 7.43
C TYR A 227 -2.29 -15.01 8.53
N LEU A 228 -2.54 -14.69 9.79
CA LEU A 228 -2.30 -15.56 10.96
C LEU A 228 -3.61 -16.27 11.36
N CYS A 229 -4.73 -15.55 11.33
CA CYS A 229 -6.00 -15.99 11.89
C CYS A 229 -6.96 -16.64 10.90
N LYS A 230 -6.69 -16.65 9.58
CA LYS A 230 -7.60 -17.12 8.51
C LYS A 230 -8.25 -18.48 8.80
N ALA A 231 -7.50 -19.41 9.40
CA ALA A 231 -8.00 -20.75 9.74
C ALA A 231 -9.00 -20.79 10.91
N LYS A 232 -9.05 -19.75 11.77
CA LYS A 232 -10.06 -19.54 12.82
C LYS A 232 -11.17 -18.58 12.37
N TRP A 233 -10.78 -17.54 11.65
CA TRP A 233 -11.68 -16.47 11.20
C TRP A 233 -12.59 -16.90 10.04
N GLY A 234 -12.08 -17.71 9.11
CA GLY A 234 -12.77 -17.99 7.85
C GLY A 234 -12.80 -16.76 6.95
N ASP A 235 -13.92 -16.54 6.26
CA ASP A 235 -14.18 -15.32 5.50
C ASP A 235 -15.04 -14.38 6.37
N VAL A 236 -14.44 -13.27 6.81
CA VAL A 236 -15.03 -12.33 7.77
C VAL A 236 -15.50 -11.08 7.05
N ASP A 237 -16.80 -10.81 7.13
CA ASP A 237 -17.36 -9.53 6.73
C ASP A 237 -17.10 -8.46 7.79
N PHE A 238 -16.68 -7.29 7.32
CA PHE A 238 -16.46 -6.09 8.14
C PHE A 238 -17.56 -5.08 7.82
N PRO A 239 -18.68 -5.06 8.57
CA PRO A 239 -19.81 -4.19 8.27
C PRO A 239 -19.41 -2.70 8.33
N PRO A 240 -19.97 -1.85 7.45
CA PRO A 240 -19.78 -0.40 7.53
C PRO A 240 -20.42 0.16 8.81
N PRO A 241 -19.98 1.34 9.28
CA PRO A 241 -20.67 2.05 10.36
C PRO A 241 -22.11 2.37 9.93
N PHE A 242 -23.05 2.33 10.89
CA PHE A 242 -24.45 2.66 10.62
C PHE A 242 -24.57 4.03 9.93
N GLY A 243 -25.42 4.11 8.91
CA GLY A 243 -25.59 5.29 8.07
C GLY A 243 -24.71 5.34 6.82
N ARG A 244 -23.78 4.39 6.64
CA ARG A 244 -23.11 4.14 5.35
C ARG A 244 -23.51 2.78 4.80
N GLU A 245 -23.81 2.73 3.51
CA GLU A 245 -24.03 1.48 2.77
C GLU A 245 -22.70 0.80 2.45
N ALA A 246 -22.72 -0.52 2.23
CA ALA A 246 -21.58 -1.27 1.72
C ALA A 246 -21.68 -1.37 0.19
N TYR A 247 -20.66 -0.91 -0.54
CA TYR A 247 -20.66 -0.95 -2.00
C TYR A 247 -19.78 -2.07 -2.56
N PRO A 248 -20.18 -2.77 -3.64
CA PRO A 248 -19.36 -3.81 -4.24
C PRO A 248 -18.03 -3.26 -4.79
N GLU A 249 -17.98 -1.97 -5.13
CA GLU A 249 -16.75 -1.28 -5.51
C GLU A 249 -15.76 -1.13 -4.34
N GLU A 250 -16.24 -0.86 -3.11
CA GLU A 250 -15.37 -0.82 -1.92
C GLU A 250 -14.79 -2.21 -1.64
N ALA A 251 -15.61 -3.26 -1.75
CA ALA A 251 -15.19 -4.65 -1.59
C ALA A 251 -14.15 -5.07 -2.66
N TYR A 252 -14.35 -4.67 -3.91
CA TYR A 252 -13.39 -4.94 -5.00
C TYR A 252 -12.03 -4.27 -4.75
N ILE A 253 -12.02 -3.00 -4.30
CA ILE A 253 -10.76 -2.33 -3.95
C ILE A 253 -10.09 -2.98 -2.73
N ALA A 254 -10.85 -3.39 -1.71
CA ALA A 254 -10.33 -4.11 -0.55
C ALA A 254 -9.73 -5.49 -0.90
N ASP A 255 -10.25 -6.15 -1.93
CA ASP A 255 -9.68 -7.41 -2.46
C ASP A 255 -8.33 -7.17 -3.19
N LEU A 256 -8.23 -6.10 -3.99
CA LEU A 256 -6.98 -5.69 -4.63
C LEU A 256 -5.90 -5.27 -3.62
N ASP A 257 -6.31 -4.65 -2.52
CA ASP A 257 -5.48 -4.25 -1.37
C ASP A 257 -4.90 -5.49 -0.65
N ALA A 258 -5.78 -6.40 -0.20
CA ALA A 258 -5.39 -7.60 0.53
C ALA A 258 -4.50 -8.57 -0.27
N LYS A 259 -4.57 -8.51 -1.61
CA LYS A 259 -3.75 -9.33 -2.52
C LYS A 259 -2.41 -8.69 -2.90
N SER A 260 -2.02 -7.56 -2.28
CA SER A 260 -0.79 -6.84 -2.63
C SER A 260 0.06 -6.44 -1.42
N GLY A 261 1.30 -6.03 -1.70
CA GLY A 261 2.11 -5.21 -0.77
C GLY A 261 1.84 -3.72 -0.92
N ALA A 262 0.79 -3.36 -1.68
CA ALA A 262 0.48 -2.01 -2.10
C ALA A 262 -0.89 -1.56 -1.55
N SER A 263 -0.89 -0.56 -0.66
CA SER A 263 -2.13 0.02 -0.14
C SER A 263 -3.01 0.66 -1.23
N LEU A 264 -4.28 0.23 -1.26
CA LEU A 264 -5.36 0.66 -2.14
C LEU A 264 -6.65 0.80 -1.30
N LYS A 265 -7.04 2.01 -0.91
CA LYS A 265 -8.23 2.25 -0.07
C LYS A 265 -9.28 3.04 -0.84
N LEU A 266 -10.56 2.65 -0.73
CA LEU A 266 -11.71 3.40 -1.21
C LEU A 266 -12.82 3.37 -0.15
N THR A 267 -13.50 4.49 0.04
CA THR A 267 -14.71 4.60 0.87
C THR A 267 -15.63 5.62 0.24
N ILE A 268 -16.87 5.22 -0.06
CA ILE A 268 -17.86 6.08 -0.72
C ILE A 268 -18.62 6.85 0.36
N LEU A 269 -18.61 8.18 0.28
CA LEU A 269 -19.22 9.08 1.28
C LEU A 269 -20.57 9.60 0.78
N ASN A 270 -20.61 10.09 -0.46
CA ASN A 270 -21.81 10.49 -1.17
C ASN A 270 -21.69 10.07 -2.65
N PRO A 271 -22.33 8.97 -3.10
CA PRO A 271 -22.19 8.51 -4.49
C PRO A 271 -22.68 9.53 -5.53
N ASN A 272 -23.53 10.48 -5.13
CA ASN A 272 -24.12 11.49 -6.00
C ASN A 272 -23.31 12.80 -6.00
N GLY A 273 -22.37 12.96 -5.07
CA GLY A 273 -21.51 14.14 -4.96
C GLY A 273 -20.65 14.37 -6.19
N ARG A 274 -20.35 15.64 -6.49
CA ARG A 274 -19.62 16.05 -7.68
C ARG A 274 -18.10 16.07 -7.53
N ILE A 275 -17.56 16.06 -6.30
CA ILE A 275 -16.11 16.15 -6.04
C ILE A 275 -15.55 14.74 -5.79
N TRP A 276 -14.87 14.18 -6.78
CA TRP A 276 -14.23 12.88 -6.69
C TRP A 276 -12.72 13.02 -6.45
N THR A 277 -12.19 12.18 -5.57
CA THR A 277 -10.76 12.19 -5.20
C THR A 277 -10.09 10.88 -5.57
N MET A 278 -8.92 10.99 -6.19
CA MET A 278 -8.06 9.87 -6.55
C MET A 278 -6.62 10.30 -6.29
N VAL A 279 -6.25 10.35 -5.01
CA VAL A 279 -4.98 10.90 -4.52
C VAL A 279 -4.03 9.76 -4.10
N ALA A 280 -2.76 9.86 -4.45
CA ALA A 280 -1.77 8.84 -4.08
C ALA A 280 -0.95 9.23 -2.84
N GLY A 281 -1.15 8.49 -1.73
CA GLY A 281 -0.49 8.69 -0.45
C GLY A 281 -1.46 9.12 0.64
N GLY A 282 -1.69 8.25 1.64
CA GLY A 282 -2.68 8.42 2.71
C GLY A 282 -2.62 9.71 3.54
N GLY A 283 -1.47 10.39 3.58
CA GLY A 283 -1.35 11.70 4.23
C GLY A 283 -1.73 12.83 3.29
N ALA A 284 -1.47 12.67 1.99
CA ALA A 284 -1.96 13.60 0.98
C ALA A 284 -3.48 13.49 0.84
N SER A 285 -4.06 12.30 0.69
CA SER A 285 -5.51 12.11 0.56
C SER A 285 -6.28 12.76 1.71
N VAL A 286 -5.79 12.63 2.95
CA VAL A 286 -6.36 13.32 4.12
C VAL A 286 -6.22 14.84 3.99
N VAL A 287 -5.04 15.39 3.69
CA VAL A 287 -4.85 16.86 3.54
C VAL A 287 -5.65 17.46 2.37
N TYR A 288 -5.85 16.69 1.28
CA TYR A 288 -6.78 17.07 0.20
C TYR A 288 -8.24 17.05 0.68
N SER A 289 -8.64 16.05 1.49
CA SER A 289 -9.99 15.97 2.08
C SER A 289 -10.25 17.11 3.07
N ASP A 290 -9.29 17.40 3.97
CA ASP A 290 -9.28 18.57 4.84
C ASP A 290 -9.54 19.85 4.02
N THR A 291 -8.75 20.08 2.97
CA THR A 291 -8.89 21.30 2.15
C THR A 291 -10.22 21.36 1.37
N ILE A 292 -10.80 20.23 0.96
CA ILE A 292 -12.11 20.20 0.29
C ILE A 292 -13.20 20.62 1.29
N CYS A 293 -13.18 20.06 2.50
CA CYS A 293 -14.15 20.38 3.54
C CYS A 293 -13.98 21.82 4.08
N ASP A 294 -12.74 22.28 4.31
CA ASP A 294 -12.43 23.66 4.73
C ASP A 294 -12.90 24.72 3.71
N LEU A 295 -12.99 24.36 2.42
CA LEU A 295 -13.51 25.20 1.34
C LEU A 295 -15.02 25.02 1.06
N GLY A 296 -15.74 24.36 1.97
CA GLY A 296 -17.19 24.16 1.94
C GLY A 296 -17.67 22.98 1.10
N GLY A 297 -16.78 22.16 0.54
CA GLY A 297 -17.10 21.04 -0.34
C GLY A 297 -17.45 19.72 0.38
N VAL A 298 -17.83 19.75 1.66
CA VAL A 298 -18.01 18.52 2.47
C VAL A 298 -19.17 17.65 1.99
N ASP A 299 -20.34 18.22 1.71
CA ASP A 299 -21.52 17.47 1.26
C ASP A 299 -21.36 16.95 -0.19
N GLU A 300 -20.51 17.62 -0.97
CA GLU A 300 -20.18 17.27 -2.36
C GLU A 300 -18.96 16.33 -2.50
N LEU A 301 -18.27 16.02 -1.40
CA LEU A 301 -17.12 15.10 -1.40
C LEU A 301 -17.62 13.66 -1.53
N ALA A 302 -17.50 13.12 -2.74
CA ALA A 302 -18.14 11.86 -3.09
C ALA A 302 -17.46 10.63 -2.48
N ASN A 303 -16.13 10.66 -2.36
CA ASN A 303 -15.34 9.56 -1.82
C ASN A 303 -14.12 10.05 -1.05
N TYR A 304 -13.78 9.31 0.01
CA TYR A 304 -12.41 9.24 0.49
C TYR A 304 -11.71 8.09 -0.24
N GLY A 305 -10.49 8.30 -0.71
CA GLY A 305 -9.71 7.24 -1.34
C GLY A 305 -8.23 7.57 -1.38
N GLU A 306 -7.41 6.52 -1.31
CA GLU A 306 -5.97 6.65 -1.55
C GLU A 306 -5.39 5.44 -2.27
N TYR A 307 -4.40 5.69 -3.13
CA TYR A 307 -3.53 4.65 -3.70
C TYR A 307 -2.08 5.02 -3.40
N SER A 308 -1.59 4.60 -2.24
CA SER A 308 -0.17 4.67 -1.95
C SER A 308 0.48 3.48 -2.62
N GLY A 309 1.01 2.53 -1.88
CA GLY A 309 1.36 1.23 -2.44
C GLY A 309 2.56 1.16 -3.39
N ALA A 310 2.94 2.27 -4.02
CA ALA A 310 2.80 2.40 -5.49
C ALA A 310 2.11 1.18 -6.16
N PRO A 311 0.92 1.29 -6.76
CA PRO A 311 0.34 0.13 -7.40
C PRO A 311 1.07 -0.15 -8.71
N SER A 312 1.03 -1.40 -9.19
CA SER A 312 1.38 -1.68 -10.58
C SER A 312 0.49 -0.87 -11.54
N GLU A 313 0.90 -0.72 -12.80
CA GLU A 313 0.09 -0.02 -13.81
C GLU A 313 -1.33 -0.61 -13.92
N GLN A 314 -1.45 -1.95 -13.85
CA GLN A 314 -2.74 -2.64 -13.90
C GLN A 314 -3.59 -2.36 -12.64
N GLN A 315 -3.02 -2.43 -11.43
CA GLN A 315 -3.75 -2.07 -10.19
C GLN A 315 -4.18 -0.60 -10.18
N THR A 316 -3.32 0.31 -10.67
CA THR A 316 -3.63 1.74 -10.78
C THR A 316 -4.76 1.97 -11.77
N TYR A 317 -4.76 1.23 -12.89
CA TYR A 317 -5.84 1.24 -13.88
C TYR A 317 -7.16 0.66 -13.32
N ASP A 318 -7.13 -0.46 -12.59
CA ASP A 318 -8.34 -1.08 -12.03
C ASP A 318 -8.96 -0.22 -10.91
N TYR A 319 -8.13 0.40 -10.07
CA TYR A 319 -8.55 1.40 -9.09
C TYR A 319 -9.18 2.62 -9.76
N ALA A 320 -8.51 3.18 -10.79
CA ALA A 320 -9.03 4.31 -11.55
C ALA A 320 -10.34 3.99 -12.25
N LYS A 321 -10.42 2.88 -12.99
CA LYS A 321 -11.62 2.37 -13.65
C LYS A 321 -12.81 2.29 -12.68
N THR A 322 -12.58 1.87 -11.44
CA THR A 322 -13.62 1.79 -10.41
C THR A 322 -14.17 3.18 -10.07
N ILE A 323 -13.31 4.17 -9.85
CA ILE A 323 -13.72 5.56 -9.60
C ILE A 323 -14.40 6.20 -10.82
N LEU A 324 -13.86 6.02 -12.03
CA LEU A 324 -14.47 6.57 -13.25
C LEU A 324 -15.86 5.96 -13.50
N SER A 325 -16.03 4.65 -13.26
CA SER A 325 -17.32 3.94 -13.32
C SER A 325 -18.34 4.47 -12.31
N LEU A 326 -17.91 4.72 -11.06
CA LEU A 326 -18.77 5.29 -10.02
C LEU A 326 -19.23 6.70 -10.36
N MET A 327 -18.30 7.58 -10.76
CA MET A 327 -18.64 9.00 -10.96
C MET A 327 -19.52 9.26 -12.19
N THR A 328 -19.53 8.36 -13.18
CA THR A 328 -20.34 8.45 -14.41
C THR A 328 -21.62 7.61 -14.38
N ARG A 329 -22.25 7.43 -13.20
CA ARG A 329 -23.57 6.80 -13.04
C ARG A 329 -24.73 7.77 -13.23
N GLU A 330 -24.63 8.94 -12.61
CA GLU A 330 -25.66 9.99 -12.61
C GLU A 330 -25.02 11.36 -12.88
N LYS A 331 -25.70 12.21 -13.64
CA LYS A 331 -25.23 13.56 -13.98
C LYS A 331 -25.47 14.54 -12.85
N HIS A 332 -24.58 15.50 -12.71
CA HIS A 332 -24.71 16.63 -11.80
C HIS A 332 -24.89 17.93 -12.60
N ALA A 333 -25.69 18.88 -12.09
CA ALA A 333 -26.06 20.10 -12.82
C ALA A 333 -24.85 20.97 -13.19
N ASP A 334 -23.91 21.16 -12.27
CA ASP A 334 -22.66 21.90 -12.48
C ASP A 334 -21.50 21.03 -13.01
N GLY A 335 -21.79 19.89 -13.64
CA GLY A 335 -20.80 18.87 -13.97
C GLY A 335 -20.07 18.30 -12.73
N LYS A 336 -19.02 17.50 -12.96
CA LYS A 336 -18.22 16.86 -11.88
C LYS A 336 -16.73 17.19 -11.95
N ILE A 337 -16.06 17.02 -10.82
CA ILE A 337 -14.64 17.33 -10.59
C ILE A 337 -13.91 16.04 -10.23
N LEU A 338 -12.72 15.83 -10.80
CA LEU A 338 -11.83 14.72 -10.42
C LEU A 338 -10.43 15.24 -10.04
N ILE A 339 -10.05 15.07 -8.77
CA ILE A 339 -8.77 15.53 -8.19
C ILE A 339 -7.77 14.37 -8.17
N ILE A 340 -6.66 14.51 -8.90
CA ILE A 340 -5.80 13.40 -9.33
C ILE A 340 -4.35 13.50 -8.84
N GLY A 341 -3.86 12.40 -8.24
CA GLY A 341 -2.45 12.15 -7.92
C GLY A 341 -1.59 11.69 -9.10
N GLY A 342 -2.18 11.26 -10.22
CA GLY A 342 -1.53 11.01 -11.53
C GLY A 342 -1.52 9.54 -11.98
N GLY A 343 -1.23 9.32 -13.26
CA GLY A 343 -0.91 7.97 -13.79
C GLY A 343 -2.07 7.14 -14.35
N ILE A 344 -3.19 7.74 -14.77
CA ILE A 344 -4.40 6.99 -15.19
C ILE A 344 -4.79 7.16 -16.67
N VAL A 345 -3.84 7.52 -17.53
CA VAL A 345 -4.08 7.84 -18.96
C VAL A 345 -4.89 6.77 -19.69
N ARG A 346 -4.66 5.48 -19.41
CA ARG A 346 -5.41 4.36 -19.99
C ARG A 346 -6.90 4.43 -19.62
N ALA A 347 -7.22 4.54 -18.33
CA ALA A 347 -8.60 4.61 -17.85
C ALA A 347 -9.35 5.84 -18.40
N ILE A 348 -8.67 6.99 -18.57
CA ILE A 348 -9.26 8.19 -19.19
C ILE A 348 -9.64 7.95 -20.67
N LYS A 349 -8.81 7.21 -21.43
CA LYS A 349 -9.14 6.84 -22.82
C LYS A 349 -10.36 5.92 -22.86
N ASP A 350 -10.38 4.90 -22.00
CA ASP A 350 -11.44 3.88 -21.99
C ASP A 350 -12.80 4.47 -21.54
N PHE A 351 -12.81 5.48 -20.67
CA PHE A 351 -14.02 6.17 -20.19
C PHE A 351 -14.30 7.51 -20.91
N GLN A 352 -13.65 7.79 -22.05
CA GLN A 352 -13.70 9.12 -22.68
C GLN A 352 -15.11 9.60 -23.08
N GLY A 353 -16.03 8.69 -23.36
CA GLY A 353 -17.44 9.00 -23.66
C GLY A 353 -18.19 9.44 -22.40
N PRO A 354 -18.37 8.53 -21.41
CA PRO A 354 -19.02 8.85 -20.15
C PRO A 354 -18.47 10.10 -19.44
N LEU A 355 -17.14 10.34 -19.47
CA LEU A 355 -16.54 11.53 -18.86
C LEU A 355 -16.93 12.86 -19.52
N LYS A 356 -17.13 12.87 -20.84
CA LYS A 356 -17.71 14.04 -21.54
C LYS A 356 -19.19 14.20 -21.21
N GLU A 357 -19.91 13.07 -21.18
CA GLU A 357 -21.36 13.05 -20.97
C GLU A 357 -21.80 13.54 -19.58
N HIS A 358 -20.87 13.48 -18.61
CA HIS A 358 -21.00 13.94 -17.23
C HIS A 358 -20.21 15.23 -16.94
N GLU A 359 -19.70 15.90 -17.99
CA GLU A 359 -18.98 17.18 -17.94
C GLU A 359 -17.82 17.19 -16.92
N VAL A 360 -17.03 16.11 -16.90
CA VAL A 360 -15.98 15.91 -15.91
C VAL A 360 -14.75 16.78 -16.20
N THR A 361 -14.42 17.65 -15.25
CA THR A 361 -13.18 18.45 -15.26
C THR A 361 -12.13 17.84 -14.33
N ILE A 362 -10.91 17.65 -14.83
CA ILE A 362 -9.85 16.90 -14.14
C ILE A 362 -8.72 17.85 -13.71
N PHE A 363 -8.30 17.76 -12.45
CA PHE A 363 -7.20 18.54 -11.88
C PHE A 363 -6.08 17.61 -11.38
N VAL A 364 -4.89 17.74 -11.95
CA VAL A 364 -3.74 16.83 -11.73
C VAL A 364 -2.60 17.58 -11.06
N ARG A 365 -2.11 17.11 -9.90
CA ARG A 365 -0.88 17.65 -9.28
C ARG A 365 0.00 16.53 -8.76
N ARG A 366 1.23 16.40 -9.31
CA ARG A 366 2.18 15.36 -8.86
C ARG A 366 3.65 15.78 -8.89
N GLY A 367 4.42 15.17 -8.00
CA GLY A 367 5.88 15.07 -8.03
C GLY A 367 6.32 13.65 -7.65
N GLY A 368 7.62 13.38 -7.72
CA GLY A 368 8.21 12.05 -7.47
C GLY A 368 9.00 11.51 -8.67
N PRO A 369 9.44 10.23 -8.66
CA PRO A 369 10.19 9.65 -9.76
C PRO A 369 9.42 9.74 -11.10
N ASN A 370 10.10 10.18 -12.15
CA ASN A 370 9.58 10.32 -13.52
C ASN A 370 8.31 11.21 -13.67
N TYR A 371 8.01 12.08 -12.71
CA TYR A 371 6.76 12.85 -12.71
C TYR A 371 6.57 13.73 -13.95
N GLN A 372 7.66 14.23 -14.55
CA GLN A 372 7.61 15.09 -15.75
C GLN A 372 6.94 14.36 -16.92
N GLU A 373 7.28 13.09 -17.13
CA GLU A 373 6.69 12.26 -18.18
C GLU A 373 5.23 11.93 -17.86
N GLY A 374 4.93 11.59 -16.60
CA GLY A 374 3.56 11.36 -16.13
C GLY A 374 2.64 12.57 -16.32
N LEU A 375 3.14 13.79 -16.12
CA LEU A 375 2.39 15.02 -16.39
C LEU A 375 2.26 15.30 -17.90
N ARG A 376 3.30 15.03 -18.70
CA ARG A 376 3.25 15.16 -20.17
C ARG A 376 2.10 14.34 -20.75
N VAL A 377 2.02 13.05 -20.41
CA VAL A 377 0.99 12.15 -20.95
C VAL A 377 -0.42 12.47 -20.44
N MET A 378 -0.56 13.03 -19.22
CA MET A 378 -1.85 13.54 -18.71
C MET A 378 -2.30 14.81 -19.45
N GLY A 379 -1.37 15.70 -19.82
CA GLY A 379 -1.67 16.88 -20.63
C GLY A 379 -1.98 16.55 -22.10
N GLU A 380 -1.42 15.47 -22.63
CA GLU A 380 -1.71 14.98 -23.98
C GLU A 380 -3.07 14.26 -24.05
N VAL A 381 -3.42 13.40 -23.09
CA VAL A 381 -4.72 12.70 -23.12
C VAL A 381 -5.91 13.67 -23.00
N GLY A 382 -5.77 14.78 -22.27
CA GLY A 382 -6.77 15.85 -22.25
C GLY A 382 -6.98 16.46 -23.64
N LYS A 383 -5.90 16.76 -24.37
CA LYS A 383 -5.95 17.29 -25.73
C LYS A 383 -6.52 16.30 -26.74
N THR A 384 -6.15 15.01 -26.67
CA THR A 384 -6.60 14.01 -27.66
C THR A 384 -8.03 13.54 -27.41
N THR A 385 -8.47 13.49 -26.14
CA THR A 385 -9.88 13.18 -25.82
C THR A 385 -10.77 14.41 -25.95
N GLY A 386 -10.28 15.61 -25.67
CA GLY A 386 -11.09 16.83 -25.52
C GLY A 386 -11.71 16.99 -24.13
N ILE A 387 -11.28 16.21 -23.13
CA ILE A 387 -11.66 16.38 -21.72
C ILE A 387 -10.84 17.53 -21.12
N PRO A 388 -11.44 18.45 -20.34
CA PRO A 388 -10.69 19.51 -19.67
C PRO A 388 -9.81 18.94 -18.55
N ILE A 389 -8.50 18.85 -18.80
CA ILE A 389 -7.49 18.39 -17.84
C ILE A 389 -6.47 19.51 -17.55
N HIS A 390 -6.41 19.96 -16.31
CA HIS A 390 -5.47 20.96 -15.82
C HIS A 390 -4.32 20.28 -15.06
N VAL A 391 -3.07 20.53 -15.49
CA VAL A 391 -1.92 19.72 -15.09
C VAL A 391 -0.83 20.58 -14.44
N PHE A 392 -0.42 20.20 -13.23
CA PHE A 392 0.49 20.94 -12.36
C PHE A 392 1.59 20.05 -11.75
N GLY A 393 2.76 20.62 -11.49
CA GLY A 393 3.94 19.90 -11.02
C GLY A 393 4.37 20.25 -9.61
N THR A 394 5.70 20.35 -9.43
CA THR A 394 6.34 20.58 -8.12
C THR A 394 6.58 22.07 -7.83
N GLU A 395 6.51 22.94 -8.84
CA GLU A 395 6.39 24.39 -8.68
C GLU A 395 5.14 24.73 -7.83
N THR A 396 4.00 24.12 -8.16
CA THR A 396 2.69 24.34 -7.53
C THR A 396 2.59 23.74 -6.12
N HIS A 397 1.90 24.43 -5.21
CA HIS A 397 1.58 23.95 -3.85
C HIS A 397 0.58 22.79 -3.91
N MET A 398 0.69 21.81 -3.00
CA MET A 398 -0.06 20.54 -3.10
C MET A 398 -1.57 20.74 -3.25
N THR A 399 -2.21 21.42 -2.30
CA THR A 399 -3.66 21.59 -2.26
C THR A 399 -4.18 22.75 -3.10
N ALA A 400 -3.32 23.46 -3.82
CA ALA A 400 -3.72 24.62 -4.63
C ALA A 400 -4.75 24.27 -5.71
N ILE A 401 -4.72 23.03 -6.22
CA ILE A 401 -5.68 22.57 -7.23
C ILE A 401 -7.11 22.38 -6.67
N VAL A 402 -7.28 22.22 -5.36
CA VAL A 402 -8.62 22.15 -4.74
C VAL A 402 -9.34 23.48 -4.91
N GLY A 403 -8.69 24.58 -4.51
CA GLY A 403 -9.26 25.92 -4.69
C GLY A 403 -9.44 26.32 -6.16
N MET A 404 -8.65 25.76 -7.08
CA MET A 404 -8.86 25.97 -8.53
C MET A 404 -10.11 25.23 -9.03
N ALA A 405 -10.31 23.99 -8.59
CA ALA A 405 -11.46 23.17 -8.96
C ALA A 405 -12.78 23.69 -8.37
N LEU A 406 -12.72 24.24 -7.15
CA LEU A 406 -13.87 24.83 -6.46
C LEU A 406 -14.09 26.33 -6.77
N GLY A 407 -13.37 26.90 -7.77
CA GLY A 407 -13.55 28.29 -8.20
C GLY A 407 -12.99 29.38 -7.28
N HIS A 408 -12.59 29.03 -6.04
CA HIS A 408 -12.01 29.95 -5.04
C HIS A 408 -10.71 30.65 -5.47
N ARG A 409 -10.04 30.20 -6.54
CA ARG A 409 -8.85 30.86 -7.11
C ARG A 409 -8.72 30.59 -8.62
N PRO A 410 -8.17 31.53 -9.40
CA PRO A 410 -7.98 31.34 -10.84
C PRO A 410 -6.98 30.23 -11.16
N ILE A 411 -7.25 29.54 -12.26
CA ILE A 411 -6.29 28.67 -12.96
C ILE A 411 -5.23 29.57 -13.62
N PRO A 412 -3.92 29.34 -13.42
CA PRO A 412 -2.89 30.19 -14.01
C PRO A 412 -2.78 29.97 -15.53
N ASN A 413 -2.91 31.05 -16.31
CA ASN A 413 -2.90 31.03 -17.78
C ASN A 413 -1.57 30.58 -18.43
N GLN A 414 -0.50 30.42 -17.64
CA GLN A 414 0.74 29.78 -18.04
C GLN A 414 1.17 28.79 -16.96
N PRO A 415 1.59 27.56 -17.31
CA PRO A 415 2.39 26.77 -16.39
C PRO A 415 3.71 27.53 -16.14
N PRO A 416 4.16 27.73 -14.89
CA PRO A 416 5.47 28.32 -14.63
C PRO A 416 6.53 27.51 -15.38
N THR A 417 7.32 28.18 -16.22
CA THR A 417 8.16 27.52 -17.25
C THR A 417 8.98 26.40 -16.63
N ALA A 418 8.70 25.17 -17.05
CA ALA A 418 9.45 24.02 -16.59
C ALA A 418 10.94 24.22 -16.93
N ALA A 419 11.79 24.21 -15.89
CA ALA A 419 13.23 24.19 -16.04
C ALA A 419 13.65 22.81 -16.57
N HIS A 420 13.38 22.56 -17.86
CA HIS A 420 13.77 21.34 -18.54
C HIS A 420 15.29 21.20 -18.47
N THR A 421 15.78 20.07 -17.97
CA THR A 421 17.21 19.78 -17.79
C THR A 421 18.01 19.91 -19.08
N ALA A 422 17.34 19.83 -20.24
CA ALA A 422 17.90 20.16 -21.55
C ALA A 422 18.57 21.54 -21.60
N ASN A 423 18.00 22.58 -20.97
CA ASN A 423 18.59 23.92 -20.99
C ASN A 423 19.91 24.00 -20.19
N PHE A 424 20.12 23.12 -19.21
CA PHE A 424 21.40 23.05 -18.48
C PHE A 424 22.51 22.42 -19.33
N LEU A 425 22.16 21.49 -20.23
CA LEU A 425 23.10 20.86 -21.17
C LEU A 425 23.33 21.70 -22.45
N LEU A 426 22.33 22.47 -22.89
CA LEU A 426 22.41 23.25 -24.13
C LEU A 426 23.01 24.65 -23.95
N ASN A 427 22.93 25.26 -22.76
CA ASN A 427 23.54 26.58 -22.51
C ASN A 427 25.08 26.53 -22.31
N ALA A 428 25.70 25.35 -22.43
CA ALA A 428 27.16 25.20 -22.39
C ALA A 428 27.87 25.81 -23.62
N SER A 429 27.14 26.21 -24.67
CA SER A 429 27.70 26.78 -25.89
C SER A 429 26.99 28.06 -26.35
N GLY A 430 27.06 29.15 -25.57
CA GLY A 430 26.74 30.49 -26.09
C GLY A 430 26.35 31.59 -25.11
N SER A 431 27.26 32.07 -24.25
CA SER A 431 27.24 33.47 -23.77
C SER A 431 28.57 33.86 -23.10
N SER A 432 29.07 35.06 -23.39
CA SER A 432 30.36 35.56 -22.91
C SER A 432 30.18 36.80 -22.02
N SER A 433 29.87 36.59 -20.74
CA SER A 433 29.78 37.67 -19.74
C SER A 433 30.08 37.13 -18.34
N THR A 434 31.30 37.34 -17.86
CA THR A 434 31.79 36.84 -16.57
C THR A 434 31.47 37.81 -15.43
N PRO A 435 30.75 37.41 -14.36
CA PRO A 435 30.73 38.16 -13.10
C PRO A 435 32.06 38.01 -12.35
N ALA A 436 32.55 39.07 -11.72
CA ALA A 436 33.85 39.06 -11.03
C ALA A 436 33.81 38.36 -9.66
N PRO A 437 34.87 37.64 -9.25
CA PRO A 437 34.91 36.92 -7.97
C PRO A 437 35.37 37.81 -6.81
N SER A 438 34.44 38.45 -6.10
CA SER A 438 34.73 39.20 -4.86
C SER A 438 35.02 38.26 -3.68
N ARG A 439 36.22 37.66 -3.64
CA ARG A 439 36.78 37.04 -2.43
C ARG A 439 37.53 38.07 -1.61
N THR A 440 37.10 38.31 -0.37
CA THR A 440 37.90 39.00 0.64
C THR A 440 37.97 38.12 1.89
N ALA A 441 39.01 37.28 1.96
CA ALA A 441 39.31 36.52 3.17
C ALA A 441 40.13 37.40 4.12
N SER A 442 39.60 37.68 5.30
CA SER A 442 40.35 38.32 6.39
C SER A 442 40.73 37.26 7.42
N PHE A 443 41.97 36.81 7.36
CA PHE A 443 42.60 36.16 8.52
C PHE A 443 42.89 37.24 9.57
N SER A 444 42.67 36.92 10.84
CA SER A 444 43.20 37.65 11.98
C SER A 444 43.69 36.63 13.02
N GLU A 445 44.89 36.83 13.53
CA GLU A 445 45.68 35.77 14.15
C GLU A 445 45.29 35.45 15.61
N SER A 446 45.83 34.33 16.08
CA SER A 446 45.74 33.82 17.44
C SER A 446 46.21 34.81 18.51
N ARG A 447 45.55 34.77 19.67
CA ARG A 447 46.20 35.00 20.97
C ARG A 447 45.89 33.85 21.91
N GLN A 448 46.93 33.38 22.60
CA GLN A 448 46.77 32.63 23.84
C GLN A 448 46.46 33.65 24.96
N ASP A 449 45.70 33.28 25.98
CA ASP A 449 46.33 33.01 27.28
C ASP A 449 45.36 32.53 28.39
N GLU A 450 45.98 31.88 29.38
CA GLU A 450 45.57 31.60 30.76
C GLU A 450 44.39 30.67 31.09
N ILE A 451 44.53 30.06 32.29
CA ILE A 451 43.74 28.97 32.86
C ILE A 451 43.52 29.27 34.34
N THR A 452 42.29 29.13 34.86
CA THR A 452 42.01 28.93 36.30
C THR A 452 40.60 28.33 36.51
N PRO A 453 40.30 27.67 37.66
CA PRO A 453 39.54 26.41 37.59
C PRO A 453 38.12 26.42 38.19
N ALA A 454 37.47 25.25 38.08
CA ALA A 454 36.07 24.97 38.38
C ALA A 454 35.59 25.26 39.82
N LYS A 455 34.30 25.61 39.94
CA LYS A 455 33.54 25.57 41.19
C LYS A 455 32.51 24.44 41.17
N LYS A 456 32.53 23.57 42.19
CA LYS A 456 31.47 22.59 42.47
C LYS A 456 30.34 23.23 43.31
N PRO A 457 29.07 22.94 43.02
CA PRO A 457 28.01 22.91 44.03
C PRO A 457 28.00 21.56 44.79
N LYS A 458 27.32 21.52 45.94
CA LYS A 458 27.16 20.33 46.80
C LYS A 458 25.91 19.51 46.42
N PRO A 459 25.82 18.22 46.82
CA PRO A 459 24.63 17.42 46.62
C PRO A 459 23.46 17.89 47.50
N THR A 460 22.24 17.78 46.97
CA THR A 460 20.98 17.86 47.71
C THR A 460 20.23 16.54 47.59
N ILE A 461 19.62 16.10 48.69
CA ILE A 461 18.94 14.81 48.82
C ILE A 461 17.53 14.93 48.20
N PRO A 462 17.12 14.05 47.27
CA PRO A 462 15.71 13.91 46.90
C PRO A 462 14.94 13.19 48.01
N SER A 463 13.77 13.69 48.37
CA SER A 463 12.83 12.99 49.26
C SER A 463 12.12 11.85 48.53
N ASP A 464 11.98 10.69 49.16
CA ASP A 464 11.23 9.55 48.62
C ASP A 464 9.74 9.89 48.42
N THR A 465 9.24 9.76 47.18
CA THR A 465 7.89 9.27 46.81
C THR A 465 7.69 9.39 45.28
N ALA A 466 8.14 8.39 44.51
CA ALA A 466 7.81 8.25 43.08
C ALA A 466 7.66 6.77 42.70
N ALA A 467 6.82 6.49 41.69
CA ALA A 467 6.30 5.16 41.41
C ALA A 467 7.35 4.12 40.95
N VAL A 468 7.04 2.84 41.18
CA VAL A 468 7.83 1.69 40.74
C VAL A 468 7.80 1.57 39.22
N HIS A 469 8.81 2.10 38.54
CA HIS A 469 9.17 1.78 37.16
C HIS A 469 10.68 1.50 37.10
N GLY A 470 11.08 0.39 36.48
CA GLY A 470 12.48 0.04 36.30
C GLY A 470 13.20 1.03 35.36
N PRO A 471 14.53 1.22 35.50
CA PRO A 471 15.28 2.18 34.70
C PRO A 471 15.37 1.72 33.24
N THR A 472 14.50 2.25 32.38
CA THR A 472 14.60 2.10 30.93
C THR A 472 15.92 2.70 30.44
N LYS A 473 16.67 1.96 29.61
CA LYS A 473 17.90 2.47 29.01
C LYS A 473 17.55 3.60 28.05
N ALA A 474 17.96 4.82 28.41
CA ALA A 474 17.79 5.99 27.55
C ALA A 474 18.34 5.70 26.13
N LYS A 475 17.49 5.89 25.12
CA LYS A 475 17.87 5.67 23.72
C LYS A 475 18.80 6.78 23.23
N ALA A 476 19.58 6.49 22.20
CA ALA A 476 20.57 7.43 21.67
C ALA A 476 19.90 8.71 21.14
N THR A 477 20.43 9.87 21.54
CA THR A 477 19.96 11.18 21.05
C THR A 477 20.33 11.42 19.60
N THR A 478 21.49 10.94 19.17
CA THR A 478 21.95 10.94 17.77
C THR A 478 21.71 9.55 17.20
N LEU A 479 20.88 9.43 16.17
CA LEU A 479 20.56 8.15 15.54
C LEU A 479 21.46 7.82 14.35
N PHE A 480 22.00 8.86 13.68
CA PHE A 480 22.73 8.74 12.42
C PHE A 480 23.92 9.71 12.37
N SER A 481 24.94 9.36 11.57
CA SER A 481 26.10 10.21 11.34
C SER A 481 26.67 10.02 9.92
N ARG A 482 27.62 10.86 9.50
CA ARG A 482 28.39 10.66 8.26
C ARG A 482 29.20 9.35 8.22
N HIS A 483 29.34 8.67 9.37
CA HIS A 483 30.09 7.41 9.51
C HIS A 483 29.17 6.19 9.68
N THR A 484 27.88 6.38 9.97
CA THR A 484 26.90 5.30 10.19
C THR A 484 26.82 4.33 9.02
N LYS A 485 26.74 3.04 9.34
CA LYS A 485 26.74 1.90 8.43
C LYS A 485 25.47 1.06 8.59
N ALA A 486 24.90 0.68 7.46
CA ALA A 486 23.64 -0.03 7.40
C ALA A 486 23.78 -1.42 6.76
N ILE A 487 23.08 -2.41 7.33
CA ILE A 487 22.67 -3.63 6.63
C ILE A 487 21.26 -3.42 6.06
N VAL A 488 21.05 -3.81 4.80
CA VAL A 488 19.72 -3.82 4.17
C VAL A 488 19.19 -5.26 4.10
N TRP A 489 18.09 -5.55 4.80
CA TRP A 489 17.39 -6.82 4.67
C TRP A 489 16.44 -6.74 3.47
N GLY A 490 16.60 -7.63 2.50
CA GLY A 490 15.84 -7.67 1.25
C GLY A 490 16.65 -7.24 0.02
N MET A 491 16.29 -7.78 -1.16
CA MET A 491 16.99 -7.53 -2.44
C MET A 491 16.61 -6.18 -3.07
N GLN A 492 16.84 -5.07 -2.35
CA GLN A 492 16.35 -3.73 -2.71
C GLN A 492 17.40 -2.88 -3.43
N THR A 493 17.82 -3.33 -4.61
CA THR A 493 18.92 -2.71 -5.36
C THR A 493 18.69 -1.23 -5.69
N ARG A 494 17.46 -0.80 -6.01
CA ARG A 494 17.19 0.64 -6.25
C ARG A 494 17.26 1.49 -4.99
N ALA A 495 16.83 0.96 -3.84
CA ALA A 495 16.93 1.68 -2.57
C ALA A 495 18.41 1.84 -2.17
N VAL A 496 19.19 0.75 -2.27
CA VAL A 496 20.64 0.79 -2.03
C VAL A 496 21.34 1.78 -2.98
N GLN A 497 21.04 1.77 -4.28
CA GLN A 497 21.65 2.74 -5.20
C GLN A 497 21.26 4.19 -4.85
N GLY A 498 19.99 4.46 -4.53
CA GLY A 498 19.55 5.80 -4.12
C GLY A 498 20.21 6.28 -2.82
N MET A 499 20.52 5.38 -1.89
CA MET A 499 21.31 5.70 -0.69
C MET A 499 22.77 6.03 -1.06
N LEU A 500 23.40 5.25 -1.94
CA LEU A 500 24.78 5.49 -2.40
C LEU A 500 24.92 6.79 -3.20
N ASP A 501 23.93 7.11 -4.03
CA ASP A 501 23.87 8.36 -4.79
C ASP A 501 23.75 9.56 -3.82
N PHE A 502 22.90 9.44 -2.80
CA PHE A 502 22.75 10.43 -1.72
C PHE A 502 24.04 10.61 -0.91
N ASP A 503 24.67 9.50 -0.48
CA ASP A 503 25.94 9.51 0.26
C ASP A 503 27.05 10.21 -0.53
N TYR A 504 27.13 9.95 -1.84
CA TYR A 504 28.12 10.54 -2.75
C TYR A 504 27.93 12.05 -2.91
N VAL A 505 26.70 12.53 -3.17
CA VAL A 505 26.44 13.98 -3.26
C VAL A 505 26.58 14.69 -1.91
N CYS A 506 26.32 13.99 -0.80
CA CYS A 506 26.62 14.47 0.55
C CYS A 506 28.13 14.46 0.89
N SER A 507 29.01 14.12 -0.06
CA SER A 507 30.47 14.10 0.11
C SER A 507 30.93 13.22 1.29
N ARG A 508 30.24 12.09 1.52
CA ARG A 508 30.72 11.07 2.46
C ARG A 508 31.99 10.41 1.91
N SER A 509 32.86 9.94 2.80
CA SER A 509 34.07 9.22 2.42
C SER A 509 33.78 7.79 1.95
N GLU A 510 32.64 7.22 2.35
CA GLU A 510 32.28 5.82 2.13
C GLU A 510 30.76 5.64 2.02
N PRO A 511 30.30 4.57 1.34
CA PRO A 511 28.94 4.05 1.40
C PRO A 511 28.34 3.95 2.81
N SER A 512 27.05 4.28 2.93
CA SER A 512 26.21 3.88 4.08
C SER A 512 25.96 2.38 4.13
N VAL A 513 25.60 1.76 3.00
CA VAL A 513 25.28 0.33 2.94
C VAL A 513 26.57 -0.48 2.95
N ALA A 514 26.80 -1.21 4.04
CA ALA A 514 27.94 -2.11 4.20
C ALA A 514 27.68 -3.48 3.56
N ALA A 515 26.45 -3.99 3.70
CA ALA A 515 26.04 -5.30 3.20
C ALA A 515 24.51 -5.40 3.02
N MET A 516 24.08 -6.45 2.32
CA MET A 516 22.68 -6.85 2.21
C MET A 516 22.46 -8.26 2.77
N VAL A 517 21.25 -8.55 3.26
CA VAL A 517 20.83 -9.90 3.67
C VAL A 517 19.64 -10.33 2.82
N TYR A 518 19.73 -11.47 2.15
CA TYR A 518 18.63 -12.02 1.33
C TYR A 518 18.60 -13.57 1.38
N PRO A 519 17.69 -14.18 2.17
CA PRO A 519 17.78 -15.60 2.54
C PRO A 519 17.49 -16.57 1.38
N PHE A 520 16.92 -16.09 0.27
CA PHE A 520 16.57 -16.89 -0.90
C PHE A 520 17.74 -17.14 -1.86
N THR A 521 18.90 -16.50 -1.64
CA THR A 521 20.12 -16.68 -2.44
C THR A 521 21.31 -17.11 -1.57
N GLY A 522 22.31 -17.77 -2.15
CA GLY A 522 23.61 -17.94 -1.48
C GLY A 522 24.41 -16.64 -1.41
N ASP A 523 25.48 -16.64 -0.61
CA ASP A 523 26.42 -15.51 -0.49
C ASP A 523 26.98 -15.11 -1.88
N HIS A 524 26.88 -13.82 -2.22
CA HIS A 524 27.39 -13.27 -3.48
C HIS A 524 27.79 -11.78 -3.31
N LYS A 525 28.12 -11.11 -4.42
CA LYS A 525 28.36 -9.66 -4.45
C LYS A 525 27.48 -9.02 -5.52
N GLN A 526 26.83 -7.92 -5.17
CA GLN A 526 25.98 -7.12 -6.05
C GLN A 526 26.74 -5.88 -6.52
N LYS A 527 26.64 -5.57 -7.82
CA LYS A 527 27.18 -4.34 -8.42
C LYS A 527 26.31 -3.13 -8.08
N PHE A 528 26.97 -2.02 -7.75
CA PHE A 528 26.41 -0.68 -7.54
C PHE A 528 27.37 0.39 -8.04
N TYR A 529 26.92 1.64 -8.13
CA TYR A 529 27.77 2.79 -8.44
C TYR A 529 28.07 3.64 -7.19
N TRP A 530 29.29 4.17 -7.15
CA TRP A 530 29.73 5.23 -6.25
C TRP A 530 30.17 6.42 -7.11
N GLY A 531 29.25 7.37 -7.31
CA GLY A 531 29.37 8.36 -8.38
C GLY A 531 29.41 7.67 -9.75
N HIS A 532 30.57 7.69 -10.41
CA HIS A 532 30.80 7.03 -11.71
C HIS A 532 31.56 5.69 -11.61
N LYS A 533 32.02 5.28 -10.41
CA LYS A 533 32.82 4.07 -10.21
C LYS A 533 31.92 2.89 -9.83
N GLU A 534 32.05 1.75 -10.51
CA GLU A 534 31.43 0.51 -10.03
C GLU A 534 32.09 0.03 -8.72
N ILE A 535 31.26 -0.37 -7.76
CA ILE A 535 31.63 -1.01 -6.49
C ILE A 535 30.84 -2.32 -6.29
N LEU A 536 31.31 -3.15 -5.37
CA LEU A 536 30.69 -4.44 -5.04
C LEU A 536 30.31 -4.48 -3.56
N ILE A 537 29.01 -4.56 -3.27
CA ILE A 537 28.48 -4.75 -1.91
C ILE A 537 28.18 -6.25 -1.72
N PRO A 538 28.61 -6.87 -0.61
CA PRO A 538 28.30 -8.27 -0.34
C PRO A 538 26.82 -8.47 0.00
N VAL A 539 26.26 -9.57 -0.49
CA VAL A 539 24.92 -10.05 -0.16
C VAL A 539 25.07 -11.39 0.54
N PHE A 540 24.53 -11.51 1.75
CA PHE A 540 24.63 -12.70 2.59
C PHE A 540 23.30 -13.46 2.64
N LYS A 541 23.38 -14.79 2.74
CA LYS A 541 22.18 -15.60 3.00
C LYS A 541 21.69 -15.44 4.45
N ASN A 542 22.63 -15.46 5.39
CA ASN A 542 22.35 -15.49 6.83
C ASN A 542 22.66 -14.12 7.46
N MET A 543 21.80 -13.62 8.37
CA MET A 543 22.07 -12.39 9.11
C MET A 543 23.34 -12.51 9.96
N ALA A 544 23.53 -13.66 10.62
CA ALA A 544 24.70 -13.95 11.44
C ALA A 544 26.05 -13.75 10.70
N ASP A 545 26.11 -14.13 9.42
CA ASP A 545 27.31 -13.95 8.61
C ASP A 545 27.55 -12.49 8.22
N ALA A 546 26.48 -11.72 7.97
CA ALA A 546 26.58 -10.28 7.72
C ALA A 546 27.09 -9.54 8.98
N MET A 547 26.41 -9.73 10.13
CA MET A 547 26.75 -9.09 11.40
C MET A 547 28.19 -9.40 11.85
N ARG A 548 28.64 -10.64 11.66
CA ARG A 548 30.00 -11.10 11.98
C ARG A 548 31.09 -10.54 11.04
N LYS A 549 30.77 -10.34 9.76
CA LYS A 549 31.70 -9.77 8.77
C LYS A 549 31.72 -8.23 8.78
N HIS A 550 30.66 -7.61 9.33
CA HIS A 550 30.46 -6.16 9.38
C HIS A 550 30.19 -5.66 10.82
N PRO A 551 31.18 -5.75 11.74
CA PRO A 551 31.04 -5.26 13.11
C PRO A 551 30.87 -3.73 13.22
N GLU A 552 31.13 -2.98 12.13
CA GLU A 552 30.95 -1.53 12.04
C GLU A 552 29.48 -1.08 11.89
N VAL A 553 28.55 -2.00 11.68
CA VAL A 553 27.14 -1.69 11.37
C VAL A 553 26.34 -1.38 12.64
N ASP A 554 25.84 -0.14 12.72
CA ASP A 554 24.96 0.39 13.77
C ASP A 554 23.47 0.39 13.39
N VAL A 555 23.14 0.23 12.10
CA VAL A 555 21.76 0.33 11.57
C VAL A 555 21.34 -0.90 10.76
N LEU A 556 20.08 -1.31 10.87
CA LEU A 556 19.46 -2.24 9.92
C LEU A 556 18.18 -1.65 9.31
N ILE A 557 18.07 -1.72 7.98
CA ILE A 557 16.89 -1.28 7.22
C ILE A 557 16.17 -2.51 6.70
N ASN A 558 14.95 -2.73 7.19
CA ASN A 558 14.21 -3.96 7.00
C ASN A 558 13.09 -3.82 5.96
N PHE A 559 13.36 -4.30 4.73
CA PHE A 559 12.38 -4.45 3.65
C PHE A 559 11.81 -5.88 3.57
N ALA A 560 11.78 -6.61 4.68
CA ALA A 560 10.99 -7.83 4.79
C ALA A 560 9.50 -7.58 4.49
N SER A 561 8.80 -8.60 4.00
CA SER A 561 7.34 -8.56 3.87
C SER A 561 6.67 -8.41 5.23
N LEU A 562 5.43 -7.93 5.29
CA LEU A 562 4.64 -7.84 6.53
C LEU A 562 4.61 -9.16 7.33
N ARG A 563 4.63 -10.30 6.62
CA ARG A 563 4.59 -11.66 7.18
C ARG A 563 5.91 -12.13 7.79
N SER A 564 7.02 -11.44 7.48
CA SER A 564 8.39 -11.83 7.88
C SER A 564 9.18 -10.69 8.56
N ALA A 565 8.61 -9.48 8.62
CA ALA A 565 9.22 -8.29 9.22
C ALA A 565 9.25 -8.35 10.75
N TYR A 566 8.34 -9.11 11.38
CA TYR A 566 8.39 -9.40 12.81
C TYR A 566 9.64 -10.22 13.16
N ASP A 567 9.76 -11.44 12.62
CA ASP A 567 10.84 -12.38 12.98
C ASP A 567 12.23 -11.83 12.63
N SER A 568 12.39 -11.21 11.45
CA SER A 568 13.67 -10.59 11.06
C SER A 568 14.05 -9.40 11.95
N SER A 569 13.09 -8.64 12.49
CA SER A 569 13.38 -7.56 13.44
C SER A 569 13.70 -8.10 14.84
N MET A 570 13.05 -9.20 15.27
CA MET A 570 13.40 -9.91 16.51
C MET A 570 14.79 -10.55 16.42
N GLU A 571 15.12 -11.22 15.31
CA GLU A 571 16.46 -11.75 15.00
C GLU A 571 17.52 -10.64 15.09
N THR A 572 17.25 -9.48 14.48
CA THR A 572 18.13 -8.30 14.53
C THR A 572 18.43 -7.85 15.97
N MET A 573 17.44 -7.88 16.87
CA MET A 573 17.59 -7.46 18.27
C MET A 573 18.39 -8.43 19.15
N HIS A 574 18.88 -9.55 18.61
CA HIS A 574 19.91 -10.37 19.24
C HIS A 574 21.34 -9.88 18.98
N TYR A 575 21.56 -9.01 17.98
CA TYR A 575 22.90 -8.48 17.64
C TYR A 575 23.13 -7.11 18.29
N PRO A 576 23.93 -7.01 19.37
CA PRO A 576 24.04 -5.79 20.18
C PRO A 576 24.74 -4.61 19.47
N GLN A 577 25.39 -4.86 18.32
CA GLN A 577 25.94 -3.83 17.44
C GLN A 577 24.85 -2.93 16.84
N ILE A 578 23.65 -3.47 16.58
CA ILE A 578 22.54 -2.71 16.01
C ILE A 578 21.92 -1.82 17.08
N ARG A 579 21.85 -0.52 16.78
CA ARG A 579 21.30 0.53 17.65
C ARG A 579 19.99 1.10 17.10
N THR A 580 19.80 1.07 15.78
CA THR A 580 18.58 1.56 15.10
C THR A 580 18.08 0.55 14.07
N ILE A 581 16.78 0.24 14.07
CA ILE A 581 16.10 -0.60 13.08
C ILE A 581 15.02 0.23 12.39
N ALA A 582 15.07 0.33 11.07
CA ALA A 582 14.00 0.94 10.27
C ALA A 582 13.13 -0.16 9.63
N ILE A 583 11.84 -0.22 9.96
CA ILE A 583 10.92 -1.28 9.49
C ILE A 583 9.99 -0.70 8.43
N ILE A 584 10.17 -1.11 7.17
CA ILE A 584 9.51 -0.46 6.03
C ILE A 584 8.06 -0.96 5.82
N ALA A 585 7.78 -2.23 6.14
CA ALA A 585 6.50 -2.89 5.84
C ALA A 585 5.28 -2.20 6.48
N GLU A 586 4.24 -1.96 5.67
CA GLU A 586 2.86 -1.78 6.15
C GLU A 586 2.25 -3.14 6.51
N GLY A 587 1.22 -3.18 7.35
CA GLY A 587 0.40 -4.37 7.57
C GLY A 587 0.99 -5.40 8.53
N ILE A 588 1.97 -5.03 9.37
CA ILE A 588 2.35 -5.84 10.53
C ILE A 588 1.28 -5.67 11.61
N PRO A 589 0.71 -6.76 12.17
CA PRO A 589 -0.27 -6.69 13.24
C PRO A 589 0.16 -5.82 14.42
N GLU A 590 -0.81 -5.11 15.00
CA GLU A 590 -0.62 -4.17 16.11
C GLU A 590 -0.11 -4.91 17.35
N ALA A 591 -0.61 -6.12 17.62
CA ALA A 591 -0.12 -7.01 18.69
C ALA A 591 1.36 -7.42 18.50
N LEU A 592 1.79 -7.75 17.27
CA LEU A 592 3.20 -8.07 16.98
C LEU A 592 4.09 -6.82 17.06
N THR A 593 3.57 -5.67 16.63
CA THR A 593 4.27 -4.37 16.74
C THR A 593 4.50 -3.97 18.20
N ARG A 594 3.54 -4.22 19.11
CA ARG A 594 3.72 -4.05 20.55
C ARG A 594 4.84 -4.94 21.12
N ARG A 595 4.92 -6.21 20.68
CA ARG A 595 5.99 -7.14 21.08
C ARG A 595 7.37 -6.67 20.60
N LEU A 596 7.48 -6.12 19.38
CA LEU A 596 8.69 -5.46 18.88
C LEU A 596 9.09 -4.23 19.72
N ILE A 597 8.13 -3.40 20.11
CA ILE A 597 8.36 -2.22 20.95
C ILE A 597 8.94 -2.63 22.31
N LYS A 598 8.32 -3.59 23.01
CA LYS A 598 8.82 -4.07 24.32
C LYS A 598 10.26 -4.58 24.22
N MET A 599 10.56 -5.44 23.25
CA MET A 599 11.92 -5.95 23.03
C MET A 599 12.91 -4.80 22.71
N ALA A 600 12.53 -3.83 21.88
CA ALA A 600 13.39 -2.70 21.55
C ALA A 600 13.65 -1.76 22.73
N ASP A 601 12.66 -1.56 23.61
CA ASP A 601 12.80 -0.76 24.82
C ASP A 601 13.71 -1.47 25.85
N GLU A 602 13.56 -2.78 26.04
CA GLU A 602 14.44 -3.63 26.88
C GLU A 602 15.90 -3.66 26.38
N LYS A 603 16.10 -3.74 25.06
CA LYS A 603 17.44 -3.72 24.43
C LYS A 603 18.02 -2.30 24.29
N GLY A 604 17.22 -1.26 24.51
CA GLY A 604 17.60 0.14 24.24
C GLY A 604 17.91 0.40 22.76
N VAL A 605 17.16 -0.21 21.86
CA VAL A 605 17.24 -0.07 20.39
C VAL A 605 16.16 0.90 19.91
N THR A 606 16.48 1.78 18.97
CA THR A 606 15.50 2.67 18.34
C THR A 606 14.81 1.95 17.17
N ILE A 607 13.48 1.87 17.18
CA ILE A 607 12.71 1.44 15.99
C ILE A 607 12.15 2.69 15.31
N ILE A 608 12.33 2.78 13.99
CA ILE A 608 11.68 3.75 13.11
C ILE A 608 10.71 2.97 12.22
N GLY A 609 9.39 3.18 12.43
CA GLY A 609 8.33 2.38 11.81
C GLY A 609 7.62 1.48 12.83
N PRO A 610 6.89 0.42 12.41
CA PRO A 610 6.64 -0.02 11.02
C PRO A 610 5.91 0.99 10.13
N ALA A 611 5.63 0.63 8.88
CA ALA A 611 4.91 1.44 7.88
C ALA A 611 5.53 2.84 7.66
N THR A 612 6.81 2.88 7.25
CA THR A 612 7.54 4.16 7.07
C THR A 612 8.50 4.18 5.89
N CYS A 613 8.87 5.37 5.44
CA CYS A 613 9.99 5.64 4.54
C CYS A 613 11.22 6.24 5.27
N CYS A 614 11.36 5.94 6.57
CA CYS A 614 12.46 6.37 7.46
C CYS A 614 12.51 7.87 7.86
N LEU A 615 11.49 8.68 7.58
CA LEU A 615 11.49 10.13 7.83
C LEU A 615 10.25 10.64 8.60
N CYS A 616 10.35 11.89 9.10
CA CYS A 616 9.70 12.50 10.28
C CYS A 616 8.16 12.50 10.43
N THR A 617 7.40 11.78 9.61
CA THR A 617 5.94 11.89 9.57
C THR A 617 5.27 10.53 9.44
N ARG A 618 4.09 10.37 10.04
CA ARG A 618 3.20 9.20 9.86
C ARG A 618 2.81 8.91 8.38
N SER A 619 3.14 9.81 7.46
CA SER A 619 2.98 9.62 6.01
C SER A 619 4.26 9.92 5.25
N GLY A 620 4.89 8.90 4.65
CA GLY A 620 6.13 9.09 3.88
C GLY A 620 6.00 9.99 2.64
N GLY A 621 4.78 10.21 2.14
CA GLY A 621 4.54 11.21 1.09
C GLY A 621 4.63 12.65 1.61
N MET A 622 4.19 12.88 2.86
CA MET A 622 4.18 14.22 3.46
C MET A 622 5.57 14.68 3.91
N SER A 623 6.45 13.79 4.39
CA SER A 623 7.84 14.15 4.70
C SER A 623 8.55 14.77 3.49
N ASN A 624 8.28 14.28 2.28
CA ASN A 624 8.91 14.80 1.07
C ASN A 624 8.34 16.17 0.63
N GLU A 625 7.03 16.43 0.82
CA GLU A 625 6.47 17.77 0.61
C GLU A 625 6.94 18.75 1.71
N LEU A 626 7.15 18.28 2.95
CA LEU A 626 7.80 19.08 4.01
C LEU A 626 9.26 19.42 3.68
N ASN A 627 10.06 18.46 3.20
CA ASN A 627 11.44 18.73 2.75
C ASN A 627 11.47 19.84 1.68
N LYS A 628 10.54 19.77 0.72
CA LYS A 628 10.34 20.78 -0.32
C LYS A 628 9.83 22.13 0.22
N HIS A 629 9.01 22.14 1.27
CA HIS A 629 8.52 23.37 1.89
C HIS A 629 9.64 24.09 2.65
N HIS A 630 10.36 23.38 3.53
CA HIS A 630 11.48 23.93 4.30
C HIS A 630 12.60 24.42 3.39
N SER A 631 13.02 23.65 2.36
CA SER A 631 14.02 24.10 1.38
C SER A 631 13.61 25.30 0.50
N ARG A 632 12.38 25.84 0.66
CA ARG A 632 11.93 27.12 0.07
C ARG A 632 11.67 28.23 1.10
N THR A 633 11.73 27.94 2.40
CA THR A 633 11.29 28.84 3.48
C THR A 633 12.28 28.97 4.65
N THR A 634 13.23 28.05 4.76
CA THR A 634 14.31 28.01 5.76
C THR A 634 15.66 27.77 5.06
N ASP A 635 16.73 27.67 5.85
CA ASP A 635 18.06 27.24 5.44
C ASP A 635 18.17 25.75 5.09
N GLY A 636 17.11 24.96 5.32
CA GLY A 636 17.01 23.55 4.96
C GLY A 636 16.31 22.69 6.03
N VAL A 637 16.68 21.41 6.06
CA VAL A 637 16.23 20.43 7.07
C VAL A 637 17.46 19.84 7.76
N TYR A 638 17.55 19.97 9.08
CA TYR A 638 18.67 19.46 9.87
C TYR A 638 18.58 17.94 10.11
N GLU A 639 17.46 17.48 10.67
CA GLU A 639 17.20 16.05 10.91
C GLU A 639 15.70 15.77 10.82
N GLY A 640 15.37 14.56 10.33
CA GLY A 640 14.00 14.14 10.04
C GLY A 640 13.42 13.13 11.03
N VAL A 641 13.68 13.27 12.34
CA VAL A 641 12.99 12.51 13.41
C VAL A 641 12.80 13.39 14.64
N VAL A 642 11.56 13.58 15.10
CA VAL A 642 11.25 14.22 16.39
C VAL A 642 10.15 13.43 17.08
N GLN A 643 10.45 12.87 18.26
CA GLN A 643 9.43 12.36 19.18
C GLN A 643 9.15 13.42 20.24
N LEU A 644 8.04 14.15 20.08
CA LEU A 644 7.57 15.08 21.10
C LEU A 644 6.99 14.31 22.28
N VAL A 645 7.47 14.63 23.48
CA VAL A 645 6.86 14.26 24.76
C VAL A 645 6.59 15.56 25.49
N GLU A 646 5.32 15.82 25.80
CA GLU A 646 4.92 17.01 26.54
C GLU A 646 5.29 16.85 28.02
N THR A 647 6.12 17.74 28.54
CA THR A 647 6.36 17.91 29.99
C THR A 647 7.08 19.22 30.28
N GLU A 648 6.53 19.99 31.22
CA GLU A 648 7.20 20.93 32.13
C GLU A 648 8.56 21.47 31.67
N GLY A 649 8.55 22.49 30.80
CA GLY A 649 9.73 23.28 30.43
C GLY A 649 10.85 22.54 29.67
N ARG A 650 10.67 21.25 29.35
CA ARG A 650 11.73 20.39 28.80
C ARG A 650 12.06 20.64 27.32
N LEU A 651 11.23 21.42 26.62
CA LEU A 651 11.33 21.72 25.19
C LEU A 651 11.54 23.24 24.96
N PRO A 652 12.77 23.77 25.06
CA PRO A 652 13.05 25.20 24.94
C PRO A 652 13.20 25.71 23.49
N LYS A 653 13.00 24.85 22.49
CA LYS A 653 13.07 25.22 21.05
C LYS A 653 11.67 25.56 20.53
N PRO A 654 11.53 26.50 19.58
CA PRO A 654 10.25 26.73 18.91
C PRO A 654 9.82 25.48 18.14
N ILE A 655 8.53 25.13 18.26
CA ILE A 655 7.92 23.96 17.61
C ILE A 655 6.78 24.47 16.73
N VAL A 656 6.79 24.04 15.46
CA VAL A 656 5.65 24.21 14.54
C VAL A 656 5.02 22.83 14.35
N CYS A 657 3.71 22.74 14.54
CA CYS A 657 2.96 21.49 14.46
C CYS A 657 1.63 21.71 13.72
N TRP A 658 1.20 20.71 12.95
CA TRP A 658 -0.11 20.66 12.32
C TRP A 658 -0.63 19.22 12.33
N CYS A 659 -1.86 19.03 12.80
CA CYS A 659 -2.53 17.73 12.83
C CYS A 659 -3.53 17.64 11.67
N ILE A 660 -3.25 16.76 10.72
CA ILE A 660 -4.11 16.49 9.55
C ILE A 660 -5.31 15.61 9.96
N GLY A 661 -6.41 15.68 9.21
CA GLY A 661 -7.65 14.94 9.48
C GLY A 661 -8.74 15.78 10.16
N THR A 662 -8.74 17.10 9.99
CA THR A 662 -9.81 17.99 10.46
C THR A 662 -11.16 17.62 9.86
N CYS A 663 -11.20 17.14 8.60
CA CYS A 663 -12.42 16.73 7.91
C CYS A 663 -13.19 15.61 8.63
N ALA A 664 -12.51 14.76 9.42
CA ALA A 664 -13.14 13.64 10.13
C ALA A 664 -14.23 14.08 11.13
N THR A 665 -14.18 15.33 11.60
CA THR A 665 -15.21 15.91 12.50
C THR A 665 -16.48 16.34 11.76
N MET A 666 -16.39 16.51 10.44
CA MET A 666 -17.46 17.05 9.59
C MET A 666 -18.32 15.95 8.95
N PHE A 667 -17.80 14.72 8.84
CA PHE A 667 -18.54 13.58 8.30
C PHE A 667 -19.67 13.10 9.25
N SER A 668 -20.68 12.44 8.67
CA SER A 668 -21.83 11.85 9.39
C SER A 668 -21.53 10.51 10.07
N SER A 669 -20.43 9.84 9.69
CA SER A 669 -20.00 8.51 10.16
C SER A 669 -18.47 8.39 10.21
N GLU A 670 -17.93 7.38 10.89
CA GLU A 670 -16.47 7.16 11.00
C GLU A 670 -15.83 6.74 9.65
N VAL A 671 -14.69 7.35 9.29
CA VAL A 671 -13.92 7.08 8.05
C VAL A 671 -12.46 6.73 8.41
N GLN A 672 -11.84 5.80 7.67
CA GLN A 672 -10.53 5.19 7.97
C GLN A 672 -9.52 5.42 6.82
N PHE A 673 -8.23 5.63 7.14
CA PHE A 673 -7.15 6.06 6.21
C PHE A 673 -5.92 5.07 6.20
N GLY A 674 -5.09 4.92 5.12
CA GLY A 674 -4.01 3.87 4.94
C GLY A 674 -2.77 4.20 4.02
N HIS A 675 -1.65 3.41 3.98
CA HIS A 675 -0.27 3.84 3.51
C HIS A 675 0.92 2.77 3.17
N LEU A 676 1.44 2.59 1.89
CA LEU A 676 2.76 1.97 1.30
C LEU A 676 2.72 0.57 0.53
N GLY A 677 3.64 -0.04 -0.32
CA GLY A 677 4.93 0.25 -1.12
C GLY A 677 5.39 -0.82 -2.26
N HIS A 678 6.26 -0.53 -3.30
CA HIS A 678 6.27 -1.16 -4.71
C HIS A 678 7.59 -1.60 -5.50
N GLY A 679 7.50 -2.39 -6.63
CA GLY A 679 8.40 -2.36 -7.87
C GLY A 679 8.28 -3.42 -9.06
N ASP A 680 8.56 -3.05 -10.37
CA ASP A 680 9.35 -3.77 -11.49
C ASP A 680 8.86 -4.10 -12.99
N ARG A 681 9.76 -4.50 -13.98
CA ARG A 681 9.60 -4.55 -15.52
C ARG A 681 10.57 -5.48 -16.40
N PHE A 682 10.30 -5.85 -17.71
CA PHE A 682 11.24 -5.96 -18.94
C PHE A 682 10.72 -6.60 -20.32
N GLY A 683 11.26 -6.24 -21.54
CA GLY A 683 11.46 -7.14 -22.77
C GLY A 683 10.99 -6.77 -24.24
N GLY A 684 11.74 -7.10 -25.34
CA GLY A 684 11.28 -7.09 -26.79
C GLY A 684 12.35 -7.07 -27.94
N ALA A 685 12.10 -7.62 -29.17
CA ALA A 685 13.10 -7.61 -30.30
C ALA A 685 12.65 -7.83 -31.79
N LEU A 686 11.68 -8.68 -32.13
CA LEU A 686 11.31 -9.02 -33.54
C LEU A 686 10.68 -7.85 -34.30
N ASP A 687 9.89 -7.10 -33.54
CA ASP A 687 9.33 -5.78 -33.81
C ASP A 687 10.26 -4.86 -34.64
N ALA A 688 11.55 -4.81 -34.30
CA ALA A 688 12.55 -3.96 -34.96
C ALA A 688 12.76 -4.27 -36.46
N ALA A 689 12.50 -5.51 -36.91
CA ALA A 689 12.67 -5.89 -38.31
C ALA A 689 11.50 -5.41 -39.19
N ALA A 690 10.26 -5.54 -38.70
CA ALA A 690 9.09 -5.06 -39.41
C ALA A 690 9.08 -3.53 -39.50
N LYS A 691 9.24 -2.82 -38.37
CA LYS A 691 9.27 -1.35 -38.30
C LYS A 691 10.24 -0.72 -39.30
N ILE A 692 11.42 -1.32 -39.48
CA ILE A 692 12.44 -0.82 -40.43
C ILE A 692 12.04 -1.05 -41.90
N CYS A 693 11.50 -2.22 -42.26
CA CYS A 693 11.04 -2.48 -43.64
C CYS A 693 9.78 -1.68 -44.01
N CYS A 694 8.81 -1.52 -43.09
CA CYS A 694 7.61 -0.71 -43.33
C CYS A 694 8.00 0.75 -43.56
N LYS A 695 8.68 1.37 -42.58
CA LYS A 695 9.08 2.78 -42.65
C LYS A 695 9.93 3.11 -43.88
N ALA A 696 10.70 2.16 -44.41
CA ALA A 696 11.41 2.33 -45.68
C ALA A 696 10.47 2.33 -46.90
N PHE A 697 9.49 1.42 -46.94
CA PHE A 697 8.48 1.34 -47.99
C PHE A 697 7.53 2.54 -47.98
N ASP A 698 7.01 2.91 -46.80
CA ASP A 698 6.05 4.00 -46.62
C ASP A 698 6.70 5.38 -46.86
N SER A 699 8.03 5.48 -46.76
CA SER A 699 8.81 6.65 -47.21
C SER A 699 9.01 6.73 -48.73
N GLY A 700 8.44 5.81 -49.52
CA GLY A 700 8.55 5.78 -50.98
C GLY A 700 9.92 5.40 -51.56
N LEU A 701 10.88 4.99 -50.72
CA LEU A 701 12.25 4.70 -51.15
C LEU A 701 12.32 3.45 -52.03
N ILE A 702 13.05 3.49 -53.15
CA ILE A 702 13.31 2.27 -53.93
C ILE A 702 14.39 1.39 -53.26
N PRO A 703 14.43 0.07 -53.53
CA PRO A 703 15.30 -0.86 -52.80
C PRO A 703 16.79 -0.51 -52.77
N MET A 704 17.30 0.15 -53.81
CA MET A 704 18.70 0.58 -53.89
C MET A 704 18.99 1.78 -52.99
N GLU A 705 18.06 2.73 -52.91
CA GLU A 705 18.16 3.90 -52.03
C GLU A 705 18.07 3.49 -50.56
N PHE A 706 17.15 2.60 -50.21
CA PHE A 706 17.04 2.07 -48.85
C PHE A 706 18.35 1.38 -48.40
N VAL A 707 18.93 0.51 -49.24
CA VAL A 707 20.21 -0.16 -48.94
C VAL A 707 21.36 0.85 -48.83
N ASN A 708 21.36 1.91 -49.64
CA ASN A 708 22.40 2.95 -49.58
C ASN A 708 22.22 3.88 -48.37
N LYS A 709 20.98 4.21 -47.97
CA LYS A 709 20.65 4.97 -46.77
C LYS A 709 21.12 4.24 -45.50
N MET A 710 20.78 2.96 -45.36
CA MET A 710 21.20 2.16 -44.21
C MET A 710 22.73 2.03 -44.14
N LYS A 711 23.41 1.86 -45.28
CA LYS A 711 24.89 1.92 -45.35
C LYS A 711 25.44 3.29 -44.91
N LYS A 712 24.82 4.41 -45.30
CA LYS A 712 25.24 5.76 -44.91
C LYS A 712 25.01 6.03 -43.42
N GLU A 713 23.96 5.47 -42.83
CA GLU A 713 23.66 5.56 -41.39
C GLU A 713 24.49 4.58 -40.53
N GLY A 714 25.36 3.76 -41.13
CA GLY A 714 26.16 2.75 -40.41
C GLY A 714 25.35 1.58 -39.84
N LYS A 715 24.07 1.42 -40.25
CA LYS A 715 23.13 0.44 -39.70
C LYS A 715 23.03 -0.79 -40.59
N LEU A 716 23.02 -1.96 -39.96
CA LEU A 716 22.62 -3.20 -40.64
C LEU A 716 21.10 -3.21 -40.84
N ILE A 717 20.64 -3.84 -41.92
CA ILE A 717 19.21 -3.98 -42.21
C ILE A 717 18.69 -5.17 -41.38
N MET A 718 17.90 -4.88 -40.35
CA MET A 718 17.26 -5.91 -39.53
C MET A 718 16.41 -6.85 -40.40
N GLY A 719 16.62 -8.16 -40.27
CA GLY A 719 15.98 -9.16 -41.13
C GLY A 719 16.76 -9.54 -42.41
N ILE A 720 17.88 -8.88 -42.72
CA ILE A 720 18.77 -9.28 -43.82
C ILE A 720 20.05 -9.93 -43.25
N GLY A 721 20.46 -11.04 -43.85
CA GLY A 721 21.67 -11.79 -43.49
C GLY A 721 21.35 -13.12 -42.82
N HIS A 722 21.98 -14.19 -43.32
CA HIS A 722 21.98 -15.52 -42.71
C HIS A 722 23.41 -16.04 -42.61
N ARG A 723 23.74 -16.84 -41.58
CA ARG A 723 25.09 -17.39 -41.41
C ARG A 723 25.47 -18.37 -42.53
N CYS A 724 24.65 -19.39 -42.78
CA CYS A 724 25.02 -20.50 -43.69
C CYS A 724 24.17 -20.68 -44.98
N GLN A 725 22.95 -20.13 -45.07
CA GLN A 725 22.06 -20.38 -46.22
C GLN A 725 22.28 -19.38 -47.37
N ILE A 726 22.18 -19.88 -48.60
CA ILE A 726 22.32 -19.09 -49.84
C ILE A 726 21.01 -19.07 -50.66
N MET A 727 20.16 -20.12 -50.63
CA MET A 727 18.84 -20.07 -51.28
C MET A 727 17.72 -20.90 -50.61
N GLN A 728 16.74 -20.18 -50.03
CA GLN A 728 15.28 -20.35 -50.18
C GLN A 728 14.58 -21.69 -49.85
N ILE A 729 13.69 -21.67 -48.83
CA ILE A 729 12.60 -22.66 -48.62
C ILE A 729 11.20 -22.02 -48.50
N LEU A 730 11.04 -20.93 -47.72
CA LEU A 730 9.70 -20.45 -47.30
C LEU A 730 8.80 -19.82 -48.38
N LYS A 731 9.31 -19.46 -49.57
CA LYS A 731 8.49 -18.86 -50.65
C LYS A 731 7.44 -19.83 -51.22
N THR A 732 7.77 -21.13 -51.29
CA THR A 732 7.01 -22.12 -52.06
C THR A 732 5.57 -22.29 -51.58
N LYS A 733 5.28 -21.99 -50.30
CA LYS A 733 3.93 -22.14 -49.71
C LYS A 733 3.06 -20.89 -49.79
N ARG A 734 3.62 -19.70 -50.10
CA ARG A 734 2.86 -18.42 -50.21
C ARG A 734 2.47 -18.09 -51.65
N GLN A 735 3.18 -18.64 -52.63
CA GLN A 735 3.06 -18.28 -54.04
C GLN A 735 1.80 -18.86 -54.74
N ALA A 736 0.99 -19.65 -54.03
CA ALA A 736 -0.20 -20.33 -54.56
C ALA A 736 -1.55 -19.82 -54.01
N THR A 737 -1.57 -18.95 -52.99
CA THR A 737 -2.79 -18.66 -52.21
C THR A 737 -2.97 -17.19 -51.79
N LEU A 738 -2.01 -16.29 -52.04
CA LEU A 738 -2.15 -14.86 -51.75
C LEU A 738 -1.60 -14.01 -52.92
N PRO A 739 -2.24 -12.89 -53.30
CA PRO A 739 -1.67 -11.92 -54.22
C PRO A 739 -0.34 -11.35 -53.69
N CYS A 740 0.53 -10.91 -54.60
CA CYS A 740 1.90 -10.49 -54.26
C CYS A 740 1.96 -8.99 -53.91
N TYR A 741 2.00 -8.65 -52.61
CA TYR A 741 1.87 -7.27 -52.11
C TYR A 741 3.21 -6.51 -51.91
N PRO A 742 3.19 -5.17 -51.74
CA PRO A 742 4.38 -4.34 -51.98
C PRO A 742 5.54 -4.37 -50.96
N PRO A 743 5.34 -4.34 -49.62
CA PRO A 743 6.46 -4.31 -48.66
C PRO A 743 7.40 -5.53 -48.78
N VAL A 744 6.86 -6.74 -48.96
CA VAL A 744 7.65 -7.94 -49.27
C VAL A 744 8.43 -7.79 -50.59
N ARG A 745 7.90 -7.10 -51.62
CA ARG A 745 8.67 -6.80 -52.84
C ARG A 745 9.85 -5.87 -52.55
N LEU A 746 9.68 -4.86 -51.70
CA LEU A 746 10.77 -3.95 -51.34
C LEU A 746 11.92 -4.71 -50.66
N CYS A 747 11.65 -5.37 -49.53
CA CYS A 747 12.72 -6.04 -48.78
C CYS A 747 13.24 -7.32 -49.48
N SER A 748 12.46 -7.94 -50.39
CA SER A 748 13.00 -8.95 -51.33
C SER A 748 13.90 -8.34 -52.40
N GLY A 749 13.58 -7.16 -52.92
CA GLY A 749 14.41 -6.41 -53.87
C GLY A 749 15.72 -5.95 -53.24
N SER A 750 15.66 -5.44 -52.00
CA SER A 750 16.84 -5.13 -51.19
C SER A 750 17.68 -6.37 -50.95
N GLY A 751 17.04 -7.51 -50.67
CA GLY A 751 17.68 -8.82 -50.58
C GLY A 751 18.47 -9.19 -51.85
N LYS A 752 17.94 -8.96 -53.06
CA LYS A 752 18.68 -9.18 -54.32
C LYS A 752 19.90 -8.27 -54.46
N ILE A 753 19.78 -7.01 -54.00
CA ILE A 753 20.85 -5.99 -54.04
C ILE A 753 21.93 -6.26 -52.98
N THR A 754 21.59 -6.96 -51.90
CA THR A 754 22.56 -7.40 -50.89
C THR A 754 23.20 -8.74 -51.23
N THR A 755 22.48 -9.69 -51.84
CA THR A 755 23.09 -10.95 -52.32
C THR A 755 24.11 -10.73 -53.43
N SER A 756 23.92 -9.72 -54.29
CA SER A 756 24.93 -9.31 -55.28
C SER A 756 26.16 -8.60 -54.67
N LYS A 757 26.18 -8.34 -53.36
CA LYS A 757 27.34 -7.81 -52.61
C LYS A 757 28.02 -8.91 -51.78
N LYS A 758 27.25 -9.80 -51.15
CA LYS A 758 27.70 -11.09 -50.59
C LYS A 758 26.54 -12.11 -50.62
N PRO A 759 26.74 -13.34 -51.12
CA PRO A 759 25.64 -14.27 -51.41
C PRO A 759 24.84 -14.74 -50.18
N ASN A 760 25.38 -14.60 -48.97
CA ASN A 760 24.68 -14.94 -47.72
C ASN A 760 23.81 -13.81 -47.14
N LEU A 761 23.78 -12.63 -47.78
CA LEU A 761 22.92 -11.50 -47.38
C LEU A 761 21.49 -11.64 -47.94
N ILE A 762 20.89 -12.81 -47.73
CA ILE A 762 19.50 -13.12 -48.05
C ILE A 762 18.53 -12.49 -47.03
N LEU A 763 17.26 -12.32 -47.41
CA LEU A 763 16.17 -12.09 -46.46
C LEU A 763 16.05 -13.32 -45.55
N ASN A 764 16.22 -13.15 -44.24
CA ASN A 764 16.21 -14.24 -43.27
C ASN A 764 14.79 -14.52 -42.73
N VAL A 765 14.65 -15.52 -41.86
CA VAL A 765 13.33 -15.98 -41.39
C VAL A 765 12.60 -14.92 -40.55
N ASP A 766 13.30 -14.21 -39.67
CA ASP A 766 12.72 -13.19 -38.79
C ASP A 766 12.29 -11.96 -39.60
N GLY A 767 13.12 -11.54 -40.56
CA GLY A 767 12.79 -10.50 -41.54
C GLY A 767 11.59 -10.88 -42.41
N LEU A 768 11.59 -12.10 -42.96
CA LEU A 768 10.51 -12.60 -43.80
C LEU A 768 9.20 -12.73 -43.03
N ILE A 769 9.21 -13.24 -41.78
CA ILE A 769 8.02 -13.29 -40.92
C ILE A 769 7.53 -11.87 -40.63
N GLY A 770 8.43 -10.95 -40.27
CA GLY A 770 8.10 -9.54 -40.02
C GLY A 770 7.35 -8.91 -41.19
N VAL A 771 7.94 -8.87 -42.38
CA VAL A 771 7.28 -8.25 -43.56
C VAL A 771 6.10 -9.06 -44.08
N ALA A 772 6.08 -10.39 -43.94
CA ALA A 772 4.93 -11.20 -44.35
C ALA A 772 3.72 -11.01 -43.42
N PHE A 773 3.94 -10.70 -42.14
CA PHE A 773 2.88 -10.41 -41.18
C PHE A 773 2.30 -9.00 -41.40
N VAL A 774 3.13 -8.00 -41.68
CA VAL A 774 2.69 -6.66 -42.16
C VAL A 774 1.83 -6.80 -43.41
N ASP A 775 2.34 -7.50 -44.44
CA ASP A 775 1.61 -7.81 -45.67
C ASP A 775 0.26 -8.49 -45.39
N LEU A 776 0.18 -9.36 -44.38
CA LEU A 776 -1.04 -10.09 -44.02
C LEU A 776 -2.08 -9.14 -43.43
N LEU A 777 -1.68 -8.31 -42.46
CA LEU A 777 -2.55 -7.33 -41.81
C LEU A 777 -3.06 -6.29 -42.83
N ARG A 778 -2.15 -5.62 -43.55
CA ARG A 778 -2.49 -4.53 -44.50
C ARG A 778 -3.29 -4.97 -45.74
N ASN A 779 -3.49 -6.28 -46.00
CA ASN A 779 -4.12 -6.76 -47.26
C ASN A 779 -5.17 -7.88 -47.07
N LEU A 780 -5.67 -8.12 -45.85
CA LEU A 780 -6.69 -9.15 -45.58
C LEU A 780 -8.10 -8.67 -45.97
N LYS A 781 -8.50 -8.95 -47.22
CA LYS A 781 -9.87 -8.69 -47.74
C LYS A 781 -11.01 -9.43 -47.01
N ALA A 782 -10.70 -10.30 -46.04
CA ALA A 782 -11.72 -10.98 -45.21
C ALA A 782 -12.45 -10.05 -44.22
N CYS A 783 -12.02 -8.78 -44.10
CA CYS A 783 -12.49 -7.84 -43.09
C CYS A 783 -13.11 -6.55 -43.66
N GLU A 784 -13.69 -6.59 -44.88
CA GLU A 784 -14.38 -5.43 -45.50
C GLU A 784 -15.59 -4.90 -44.68
N ASN A 785 -16.03 -5.63 -43.64
CA ASN A 785 -17.05 -5.21 -42.67
C ASN A 785 -16.51 -5.03 -41.21
N LEU A 786 -15.20 -5.08 -40.97
CA LEU A 786 -14.63 -5.03 -39.60
C LEU A 786 -13.56 -3.96 -39.38
N PHE A 787 -12.85 -3.53 -40.43
CA PHE A 787 -11.71 -2.60 -40.31
C PHE A 787 -11.88 -1.37 -41.21
N LEU A 788 -12.38 -0.28 -40.60
CA LEU A 788 -12.43 1.04 -41.23
C LEU A 788 -11.04 1.67 -41.11
N SER A 789 -10.33 1.78 -42.25
CA SER A 789 -8.90 2.15 -42.38
C SER A 789 -7.88 1.03 -42.07
N LEU A 790 -8.05 -0.11 -42.76
CA LEU A 790 -7.17 -1.30 -42.90
C LEU A 790 -5.63 -1.14 -42.90
N GLN A 791 -5.07 0.08 -42.93
CA GLN A 791 -3.64 0.34 -42.82
C GLN A 791 -3.23 0.95 -41.46
N GLU A 792 -4.06 1.75 -40.80
CA GLU A 792 -3.70 2.35 -39.50
C GLU A 792 -3.69 1.30 -38.38
N GLU A 793 -4.74 0.48 -38.30
CA GLU A 793 -4.83 -0.63 -37.33
C GLU A 793 -3.74 -1.70 -37.58
N ALA A 794 -3.43 -1.96 -38.86
CA ALA A 794 -2.37 -2.88 -39.26
C ALA A 794 -0.99 -2.39 -38.82
N ASP A 795 -0.76 -1.07 -38.82
CA ASP A 795 0.47 -0.47 -38.35
C ASP A 795 0.51 -0.37 -36.82
N GLU A 796 -0.61 -0.12 -36.14
CA GLU A 796 -0.70 -0.19 -34.67
C GLU A 796 -0.37 -1.60 -34.16
N TYR A 797 -0.90 -2.66 -34.77
CA TYR A 797 -0.56 -4.05 -34.41
C TYR A 797 0.95 -4.37 -34.53
N ILE A 798 1.63 -3.72 -35.48
CA ILE A 798 3.09 -3.81 -35.61
C ILE A 798 3.76 -2.93 -34.54
N ASP A 799 3.26 -1.72 -34.29
CA ASP A 799 3.87 -0.77 -33.36
C ASP A 799 3.78 -1.19 -31.87
N ILE A 800 2.70 -1.84 -31.46
CA ILE A 800 2.59 -2.52 -30.16
C ILE A 800 3.43 -3.80 -30.07
N GLY A 801 4.09 -4.20 -31.16
CA GLY A 801 5.03 -5.31 -31.19
C GLY A 801 4.37 -6.69 -31.16
N ALA A 802 3.21 -6.90 -31.78
CA ALA A 802 2.55 -8.22 -31.83
C ALA A 802 3.49 -9.33 -32.39
N LEU A 803 4.41 -8.97 -33.27
CA LEU A 803 5.49 -9.83 -33.76
C LEU A 803 6.43 -10.36 -32.66
N ASN A 804 6.69 -9.59 -31.59
CA ASN A 804 7.40 -10.10 -30.41
C ASN A 804 6.62 -11.26 -29.78
N GLY A 805 5.29 -11.10 -29.64
CA GLY A 805 4.39 -12.12 -29.12
C GLY A 805 4.44 -13.41 -29.94
N ILE A 806 4.43 -13.32 -31.27
CA ILE A 806 4.52 -14.47 -32.18
C ILE A 806 5.82 -15.26 -31.98
N PHE A 807 6.97 -14.58 -31.91
CA PHE A 807 8.26 -15.25 -31.68
C PHE A 807 8.38 -15.82 -30.26
N VAL A 808 7.93 -15.10 -29.24
CA VAL A 808 7.92 -15.59 -27.85
C VAL A 808 7.06 -16.87 -27.76
N LEU A 809 5.86 -16.86 -28.33
CA LEU A 809 4.97 -18.02 -28.36
C LEU A 809 5.58 -19.19 -29.13
N GLY A 810 6.14 -18.95 -30.33
CA GLY A 810 6.79 -19.97 -31.14
C GLY A 810 8.03 -20.58 -30.48
N LYS A 811 8.92 -19.75 -29.93
CA LYS A 811 10.15 -20.21 -29.24
C LYS A 811 9.85 -20.94 -27.93
N LYS A 812 8.81 -20.55 -27.19
CA LYS A 812 8.42 -21.21 -25.93
C LYS A 812 8.16 -22.71 -26.13
N HIS A 813 7.50 -23.10 -27.23
CA HIS A 813 7.30 -24.51 -27.59
C HIS A 813 8.63 -25.23 -27.83
N GLY A 814 9.56 -24.64 -28.60
CA GLY A 814 10.88 -25.22 -28.85
C GLY A 814 11.76 -25.34 -27.60
N PHE A 815 11.71 -24.35 -26.71
CA PHE A 815 12.46 -24.37 -25.45
C PHE A 815 11.91 -25.41 -24.46
N ILE A 816 10.58 -25.58 -24.38
CA ILE A 816 9.96 -26.67 -23.60
C ILE A 816 10.37 -28.03 -24.18
N GLY A 817 10.34 -28.17 -25.51
CA GLY A 817 10.81 -29.37 -26.21
C GLY A 817 12.26 -29.72 -25.86
N HIS A 818 13.19 -28.77 -25.98
CA HIS A 818 14.59 -28.98 -25.61
C HIS A 818 14.78 -29.30 -24.11
N TYR A 819 14.07 -28.63 -23.20
CA TYR A 819 14.15 -28.94 -21.77
C TYR A 819 13.72 -30.38 -21.47
N LEU A 820 12.57 -30.80 -22.00
CA LEU A 820 12.06 -32.16 -21.84
C LEU A 820 12.99 -33.20 -22.48
N ASP A 821 13.55 -32.89 -23.65
CA ASP A 821 14.46 -33.78 -24.36
C ASP A 821 15.82 -33.95 -23.63
N GLN A 822 16.43 -32.87 -23.13
CA GLN A 822 17.67 -32.96 -22.34
C GLN A 822 17.46 -33.74 -21.03
N LYS A 823 16.29 -33.61 -20.39
CA LYS A 823 15.89 -34.43 -19.24
C LYS A 823 15.69 -35.90 -19.64
N ARG A 824 15.00 -36.18 -20.75
CA ARG A 824 14.76 -37.53 -21.31
C ARG A 824 16.07 -38.25 -21.65
N LEU A 825 16.99 -37.53 -22.30
CA LEU A 825 18.33 -37.99 -22.68
C LEU A 825 19.31 -38.06 -21.51
N LYS A 826 18.88 -37.73 -20.29
CA LYS A 826 19.68 -37.70 -19.04
C LYS A 826 21.04 -37.00 -19.20
N GLN A 827 21.06 -35.90 -19.97
CA GLN A 827 22.31 -35.21 -20.27
C GLN A 827 22.95 -34.65 -19.00
N GLY A 828 24.26 -34.87 -18.89
CA GLY A 828 25.07 -34.43 -17.75
C GLY A 828 25.23 -32.91 -17.69
N LEU A 829 25.85 -32.42 -16.61
CA LEU A 829 26.18 -31.01 -16.48
C LEU A 829 27.20 -30.60 -17.55
N TYR A 830 26.75 -29.84 -18.56
CA TYR A 830 27.65 -29.26 -19.55
C TYR A 830 28.56 -28.21 -18.91
N ARG A 831 29.87 -28.45 -18.97
CA ARG A 831 30.91 -27.47 -18.67
C ARG A 831 31.54 -27.08 -20.00
N HIS A 832 31.53 -25.78 -20.30
CA HIS A 832 32.13 -25.27 -21.53
C HIS A 832 33.67 -25.52 -21.51
N PRO A 833 34.29 -25.98 -22.62
CA PRO A 833 35.71 -26.25 -22.67
C PRO A 833 36.54 -25.00 -22.37
N TRP A 834 37.68 -25.16 -21.68
CA TRP A 834 38.52 -24.03 -21.28
C TRP A 834 39.32 -23.44 -22.44
N ASP A 835 39.59 -24.25 -23.45
CA ASP A 835 40.20 -23.93 -24.74
C ASP A 835 39.29 -23.10 -25.67
N ASP A 836 37.97 -23.12 -25.46
CA ASP A 836 36.99 -22.27 -26.16
C ASP A 836 36.76 -20.92 -25.41
N ILE A 837 37.46 -20.69 -24.30
CA ILE A 837 37.35 -19.48 -23.47
C ILE A 837 38.69 -18.73 -23.44
N SER A 838 38.75 -17.59 -24.14
CA SER A 838 39.94 -16.72 -24.09
C SER A 838 40.00 -15.96 -22.76
N TYR A 839 40.82 -16.44 -21.82
CA TYR A 839 41.05 -15.82 -20.52
C TYR A 839 41.95 -14.59 -20.60
N VAL A 840 41.45 -13.51 -21.21
CA VAL A 840 42.11 -12.18 -21.21
C VAL A 840 41.92 -11.52 -19.84
N LEU A 841 42.64 -12.03 -18.84
CA LEU A 841 42.72 -11.48 -17.49
C LEU A 841 43.70 -10.28 -17.49
N PRO A 842 43.42 -9.19 -16.76
CA PRO A 842 44.40 -8.12 -16.56
C PRO A 842 45.67 -8.66 -15.88
N GLU A 843 46.84 -8.20 -16.32
CA GLU A 843 48.09 -8.50 -15.63
C GLU A 843 48.11 -7.90 -14.21
N HIS A 844 48.95 -8.46 -13.34
CA HIS A 844 49.08 -8.04 -11.95
C HIS A 844 49.51 -6.57 -11.85
N MET A 845 48.59 -5.69 -11.44
CA MET A 845 48.94 -4.37 -10.93
C MET A 845 49.77 -4.54 -9.65
N THR A 846 51.08 -4.47 -9.81
CA THR A 846 52.02 -4.17 -8.74
C THR A 846 52.02 -2.65 -8.57
N MET A 847 51.53 -2.21 -7.40
CA MET A 847 51.39 -0.82 -6.90
C MET A 847 51.34 0.31 -7.95
#